data_AF-A0A2V8IAZ2-F1
#
_entry.id   AF-A0A2V8IAZ2-F1
#
_cell.length_a   1.000
_cell.length_b   1.000
_cell.length_c   1.000
_cell.angle_alpha   90.00
_cell.angle_beta   90.00
_cell.angle_gamma   90.00
#
_symmetry.space_group_name_H-M   'P 1'
#
loop_
_entity.id
_entity.type
_entity.pdbx_description
1 polymer ?
#
loop_
_entity_poly.entity_id
_entity_poly.type
_entity_poly.pdbx_seq_one_letter_code
_entity_poly.pdbx_strand_id
1 'polypeptide(L)'
;MPRKKKQAKKTGSPSARRAKPAAPAEQTGFGLPSDELERALLTGESRGLLEDYFGSDNYNRLRDLARDASTRPVRGGPRVLILPGIMGSTLAKKGLLGIEDILWINPVEIALGKLTSLKLNGAASPYHAAGAILLAYLKLKLRLRINGFDADFFPYDWRRSLEDLGADLANKIRQEPASRVSLVAHSMGGLVARMALPEAGEKVARLIMLGTPNYGSFAPVQVIRATYDVVQKIAILDLRHSAEELSGEVFNTFPGLYQMLPSPEKFSAINLYEADAWPAEGPQPRADLLGKVKAVVDRLAPADSRFFLIAGINRDTVVGLRMNAGEFAYDVSPDGDGTVPLAFAQLVNIPPQQIYYVEEGHGNLPNNGAVESAVADLLSSGTTSALPNQRPVSRRPSRIVSEKRLKEMALLTAGAGQLGTADYRHLLDAVAAPPRAEQGIETSAVSTDAAVIERRPGAVSLSPQLQNLTIGHRRQRRLQLTLAHGSITDVDSQAYVLGVFRNVAPSGAAMAIDQRLDGAITEFTARRMFSGDVGTVFTVPVGRNPLSADMVLFAGLGSFDRFNADVQQLVAENVIRVLARSRIDDFATILIGAGSGQSVTAVLQNLLIGFFRGLKDADPRHRFRSITICEADRARFAEMKAEVYRLAGTSLFEEVDLDLDEIEAPASEPQPARALVPGPEPAYMIVRQESQTADRLHYSVSVLGSGMKAAVVTARQDFDQSKFASLLNKFDAAVGSNSNSKDVQSFGRQFSEMILPVEIRTIL
;
A
#
# COMPACT_ATOMS: atom_id res chain seq x y z
N MET A 1 81.09 19.13 33.44
CA MET A 1 80.24 20.28 33.06
C MET A 1 81.08 21.31 32.32
N PRO A 2 80.52 22.24 31.51
CA PRO A 2 79.46 22.05 30.53
C PRO A 2 79.85 22.61 29.13
N ARG A 3 79.37 22.01 28.03
CA ARG A 3 79.28 22.68 26.72
C ARG A 3 77.94 22.36 26.05
N LYS A 4 77.10 23.38 25.86
CA LYS A 4 75.75 23.26 25.29
C LYS A 4 75.82 22.83 23.82
N LYS A 5 75.19 21.71 23.46
CA LYS A 5 74.87 21.35 22.06
C LYS A 5 73.41 21.70 21.76
N LYS A 6 73.17 22.34 20.61
CA LYS A 6 71.82 22.59 20.08
C LYS A 6 71.18 21.27 19.64
N GLN A 7 69.92 21.03 19.99
CA GLN A 7 69.08 20.00 19.35
C GLN A 7 68.07 20.67 18.40
N ALA A 8 67.83 20.03 17.26
CA ALA A 8 66.87 20.49 16.27
C ALA A 8 65.43 20.17 16.69
N LYS A 9 64.48 21.09 16.41
CA LYS A 9 63.05 20.82 16.57
C LYS A 9 62.62 19.75 15.56
N LYS A 10 62.12 18.60 16.06
CA LYS A 10 61.19 17.75 15.30
C LYS A 10 59.76 18.17 15.66
N THR A 11 58.95 18.38 14.64
CA THR A 11 57.50 18.60 14.75
C THR A 11 56.82 17.33 15.24
N GLY A 12 56.03 17.42 16.31
CA GLY A 12 55.25 16.30 16.82
C GLY A 12 53.98 16.09 16.00
N SER A 13 53.73 14.86 15.56
CA SER A 13 52.43 14.46 15.02
C SER A 13 51.36 14.49 16.12
N PRO A 14 50.12 14.92 15.83
CA PRO A 14 49.01 14.73 16.76
C PRO A 14 48.78 13.23 16.99
N SER A 15 48.52 12.82 18.23
CA SER A 15 48.23 11.41 18.50
C SER A 15 46.92 11.00 17.82
N ALA A 16 46.94 9.87 17.14
CA ALA A 16 45.74 9.30 16.54
C ALA A 16 44.79 8.89 17.67
N ARG A 17 43.71 9.65 17.86
CA ARG A 17 42.52 9.14 18.56
C ARG A 17 42.08 7.88 17.82
N ARG A 18 42.21 6.71 18.46
CA ARG A 18 41.55 5.48 18.01
C ARG A 18 40.07 5.81 17.84
N ALA A 19 39.60 5.79 16.60
CA ALA A 19 38.17 5.81 16.33
C ALA A 19 37.54 4.63 17.09
N LYS A 20 36.37 4.85 17.71
CA LYS A 20 35.54 3.73 18.16
C LYS A 20 35.30 2.82 16.94
N PRO A 21 35.26 1.48 17.11
CA PRO A 21 34.71 0.63 16.07
C PRO A 21 33.34 1.17 15.67
N ALA A 22 33.05 1.21 14.37
CA ALA A 22 31.69 1.43 13.93
C ALA A 22 30.80 0.37 14.61
N ALA A 23 29.60 0.76 15.03
CA ALA A 23 28.60 -0.23 15.43
C ALA A 23 28.42 -1.21 14.26
N PRO A 24 28.21 -2.51 14.52
CA PRO A 24 27.84 -3.44 13.46
C PRO A 24 26.61 -2.86 12.75
N ALA A 25 26.66 -2.75 11.42
CA ALA A 25 25.53 -2.27 10.65
C ALA A 25 24.34 -3.17 10.93
N GLU A 26 23.21 -2.59 11.36
CA GLU A 26 21.98 -3.33 11.58
C GLU A 26 21.59 -4.02 10.27
N GLN A 27 21.53 -5.35 10.27
CA GLN A 27 21.15 -6.11 9.09
C GLN A 27 19.70 -5.82 8.77
N THR A 28 19.47 -5.17 7.62
CA THR A 28 18.13 -4.96 7.08
C THR A 28 17.74 -6.14 6.18
N GLY A 29 16.44 -6.46 6.10
CA GLY A 29 15.98 -7.56 5.23
C GLY A 29 16.25 -7.32 3.75
N PHE A 30 16.47 -6.07 3.35
CA PHE A 30 16.88 -5.69 1.99
C PHE A 30 18.29 -6.17 1.59
N GLY A 31 19.12 -6.53 2.58
CA GLY A 31 20.46 -7.10 2.35
C GLY A 31 20.52 -8.63 2.36
N LEU A 32 19.41 -9.34 2.58
CA LEU A 32 19.39 -10.81 2.65
C LEU A 32 19.02 -11.46 1.30
N PRO A 33 19.60 -12.63 0.96
CA PRO A 33 19.17 -13.45 -0.16
C PRO A 33 17.69 -13.86 -0.08
N SER A 34 17.04 -14.01 -1.24
CA SER A 34 15.61 -14.36 -1.32
C SER A 34 15.28 -15.72 -0.69
N ASP A 35 16.18 -16.71 -0.77
CA ASP A 35 15.96 -18.03 -0.17
C ASP A 35 16.09 -18.02 1.37
N GLU A 36 16.93 -17.13 1.91
CA GLU A 36 17.03 -16.88 3.34
C GLU A 36 15.78 -16.17 3.86
N LEU A 37 15.28 -15.17 3.14
CA LEU A 37 14.01 -14.49 3.46
C LEU A 37 12.80 -15.44 3.40
N GLU A 38 12.69 -16.28 2.35
CA GLU A 38 11.63 -17.29 2.24
C GLU A 38 11.71 -18.32 3.39
N ARG A 39 12.92 -18.73 3.80
CA ARG A 39 13.14 -19.65 4.92
C ARG A 39 12.76 -19.03 6.26
N ALA A 40 13.26 -17.83 6.55
CA ALA A 40 12.99 -17.11 7.80
C ALA A 40 11.49 -16.77 7.93
N LEU A 41 10.81 -16.46 6.82
CA LEU A 41 9.36 -16.29 6.79
C LEU A 41 8.61 -17.57 7.18
N LEU A 42 9.04 -18.74 6.68
CA LEU A 42 8.43 -20.03 6.98
C LEU A 42 8.65 -20.47 8.43
N THR A 43 9.90 -20.38 8.93
CA THR A 43 10.24 -20.72 10.32
C THR A 43 9.65 -19.71 11.31
N GLY A 44 9.62 -18.44 10.93
CA GLY A 44 9.30 -17.30 11.80
C GLY A 44 10.50 -16.71 12.51
N GLU A 45 11.72 -17.10 12.14
CA GLU A 45 12.96 -16.48 12.59
C GLU A 45 13.05 -15.03 12.08
N SER A 46 13.88 -14.20 12.72
CA SER A 46 14.13 -12.82 12.29
C SER A 46 12.88 -11.96 12.07
N ARG A 47 11.82 -12.18 12.87
CA ARG A 47 10.51 -11.53 12.71
C ARG A 47 10.59 -10.01 12.50
N GLY A 48 11.29 -9.27 13.36
CA GLY A 48 11.38 -7.80 13.24
C GLY A 48 11.94 -7.36 11.88
N LEU A 49 13.04 -7.98 11.44
CA LEU A 49 13.66 -7.74 10.13
C LEU A 49 12.71 -8.05 8.96
N LEU A 50 11.87 -9.09 9.09
CA LEU A 50 10.87 -9.44 8.08
C LEU A 50 9.64 -8.52 8.14
N GLU A 51 9.28 -7.99 9.29
CA GLU A 51 8.24 -6.95 9.45
C GLU A 51 8.73 -5.60 8.93
N ASP A 52 10.02 -5.27 9.03
CA ASP A 52 10.64 -4.11 8.38
C ASP A 52 10.65 -4.25 6.85
N TYR A 53 10.95 -5.45 6.35
CA TYR A 53 11.01 -5.74 4.92
C TYR A 53 9.62 -5.80 4.28
N PHE A 54 8.69 -6.60 4.82
CA PHE A 54 7.34 -6.80 4.27
C PHE A 54 6.29 -5.78 4.76
N GLY A 55 6.47 -5.21 5.94
CA GLY A 55 5.39 -4.60 6.74
C GLY A 55 4.69 -5.65 7.61
N SER A 56 4.29 -5.30 8.84
CA SER A 56 3.76 -6.25 9.84
C SER A 56 2.54 -7.05 9.35
N ASP A 57 1.58 -6.41 8.68
CA ASP A 57 0.38 -7.10 8.16
C ASP A 57 0.70 -8.07 7.03
N ASN A 58 1.54 -7.63 6.08
CA ASN A 58 2.00 -8.45 4.97
C ASN A 58 2.89 -9.61 5.45
N TYR A 59 3.74 -9.39 6.45
CA TYR A 59 4.53 -10.45 7.08
C TYR A 59 3.64 -11.58 7.60
N ASN A 60 2.62 -11.24 8.41
CA ASN A 60 1.69 -12.25 8.94
C ASN A 60 0.98 -13.00 7.80
N ARG A 61 0.45 -12.27 6.82
CA ARG A 61 -0.26 -12.86 5.67
C ARG A 61 0.63 -13.76 4.81
N LEU A 62 1.86 -13.34 4.52
CA LEU A 62 2.82 -14.10 3.72
C LEU A 62 3.35 -15.31 4.50
N ARG A 63 3.50 -15.21 5.83
CA ARG A 63 3.88 -16.33 6.69
C ARG A 63 2.82 -17.43 6.73
N ASP A 64 1.56 -17.07 6.83
CA ASP A 64 0.46 -18.03 6.75
C ASP A 64 0.40 -18.71 5.36
N LEU A 65 0.57 -17.92 4.29
CA LEU A 65 0.68 -18.48 2.93
C LEU A 65 1.91 -19.38 2.72
N ALA A 66 3.05 -19.06 3.35
CA ALA A 66 4.26 -19.88 3.27
C ALA A 66 4.07 -21.22 4.00
N ARG A 67 3.40 -21.19 5.16
CA ARG A 67 3.00 -22.38 5.91
C ARG A 67 2.04 -23.24 5.10
N ASP A 68 0.95 -22.67 4.58
CA ASP A 68 -0.01 -23.37 3.72
C ASP A 68 0.68 -24.03 2.51
N ALA A 69 1.54 -23.28 1.81
CA ALA A 69 2.31 -23.78 0.67
C ALA A 69 3.30 -24.89 1.04
N SER A 70 3.82 -24.91 2.27
CA SER A 70 4.72 -25.96 2.78
C SER A 70 4.00 -27.28 3.09
N THR A 71 2.70 -27.24 3.40
CA THR A 71 1.92 -28.46 3.69
C THR A 71 1.62 -29.31 2.46
N ARG A 72 1.81 -28.75 1.25
CA ARG A 72 1.44 -29.39 -0.02
C ARG A 72 2.69 -29.80 -0.82
N PRO A 73 2.83 -31.09 -1.21
CA PRO A 73 3.94 -31.51 -2.05
C PRO A 73 3.74 -31.00 -3.48
N VAL A 74 4.61 -30.07 -3.92
CA VAL A 74 4.65 -29.58 -5.31
C VAL A 74 5.46 -30.47 -6.25
N ARG A 75 6.19 -31.47 -5.71
CA ARG A 75 7.08 -32.34 -6.48
C ARG A 75 6.27 -33.19 -7.46
N GLY A 76 6.43 -32.92 -8.76
CA GLY A 76 5.68 -33.57 -9.84
C GLY A 76 4.43 -32.81 -10.28
N GLY A 77 4.12 -31.66 -9.67
CA GLY A 77 3.10 -30.73 -10.16
C GLY A 77 3.51 -30.05 -11.48
N PRO A 78 2.58 -29.37 -12.17
CA PRO A 78 2.90 -28.70 -13.44
C PRO A 78 3.91 -27.57 -13.21
N ARG A 79 4.99 -27.55 -14.00
CA ARG A 79 6.11 -26.62 -13.85
C ARG A 79 5.73 -25.22 -14.31
N VAL A 80 5.96 -24.22 -13.45
CA VAL A 80 5.70 -22.80 -13.73
C VAL A 80 6.94 -21.97 -13.43
N LEU A 81 7.35 -21.13 -14.39
CA LEU A 81 8.35 -20.09 -14.16
C LEU A 81 7.66 -18.73 -14.09
N ILE A 82 7.89 -18.01 -13.00
CA ILE A 82 7.44 -16.63 -12.79
C ILE A 82 8.57 -15.69 -13.19
N LEU A 83 8.33 -14.83 -14.17
CA LEU A 83 9.28 -13.87 -14.70
C LEU A 83 8.93 -12.48 -14.17
N PRO A 84 9.79 -11.85 -13.34
CA PRO A 84 9.60 -10.48 -12.88
C PRO A 84 9.59 -9.45 -14.02
N GLY A 85 9.18 -8.23 -13.71
CA GLY A 85 9.31 -7.08 -14.61
C GLY A 85 10.70 -6.44 -14.59
N ILE A 86 10.84 -5.31 -15.29
CA ILE A 86 12.03 -4.46 -15.14
C ILE A 86 12.18 -4.06 -13.66
N MET A 87 13.41 -4.05 -13.16
CA MET A 87 13.71 -3.83 -11.73
C MET A 87 13.08 -4.85 -10.76
N GLY A 88 12.36 -5.87 -11.23
CA GLY A 88 11.69 -6.89 -10.39
C GLY A 88 12.61 -7.99 -9.83
N SER A 89 13.89 -7.99 -10.20
CA SER A 89 14.91 -8.90 -9.65
C SER A 89 15.97 -8.11 -8.89
N THR A 90 16.42 -8.64 -7.74
CA THR A 90 17.54 -8.09 -6.97
C THR A 90 18.84 -8.25 -7.73
N LEU A 91 19.71 -7.23 -7.67
CA LEU A 91 21.02 -7.25 -8.31
C LEU A 91 22.11 -7.23 -7.23
N ALA A 92 22.96 -8.26 -7.25
CA ALA A 92 24.01 -8.45 -6.27
C ALA A 92 25.37 -8.63 -6.93
N LYS A 93 26.42 -8.33 -6.16
CA LYS A 93 27.82 -8.55 -6.55
C LYS A 93 28.43 -9.64 -5.66
N LYS A 94 29.28 -10.49 -6.24
CA LYS A 94 30.03 -11.49 -5.46
C LYS A 94 31.05 -10.80 -4.54
N GLY A 95 30.86 -10.92 -3.23
CA GLY A 95 31.78 -10.41 -2.21
C GLY A 95 32.98 -11.32 -1.96
N LEU A 96 34.00 -10.79 -1.26
CA LEU A 96 35.03 -11.66 -0.67
C LEU A 96 34.36 -12.53 0.40
N LEU A 97 34.70 -13.83 0.43
CA LEU A 97 34.08 -14.89 1.25
C LEU A 97 32.74 -15.48 0.73
N GLY A 98 32.28 -15.09 -0.47
CA GLY A 98 31.12 -15.73 -1.12
C GLY A 98 29.75 -15.29 -0.61
N ILE A 99 29.71 -14.31 0.30
CA ILE A 99 28.50 -13.55 0.64
C ILE A 99 28.18 -12.60 -0.52
N GLU A 100 26.92 -12.51 -0.92
CA GLU A 100 26.48 -11.60 -1.98
C GLU A 100 26.16 -10.21 -1.42
N ASP A 101 26.67 -9.17 -2.08
CA ASP A 101 26.44 -7.77 -1.73
C ASP A 101 25.27 -7.24 -2.58
N ILE A 102 24.06 -7.22 -1.99
CA ILE A 102 22.82 -6.80 -2.66
C ILE A 102 22.74 -5.26 -2.67
N LEU A 103 22.80 -4.70 -3.88
CA LEU A 103 22.72 -3.25 -4.09
C LEU A 103 21.29 -2.82 -4.43
N TRP A 104 20.64 -3.50 -5.38
CA TRP A 104 19.21 -3.34 -5.65
C TRP A 104 18.49 -4.49 -4.93
N ILE A 105 17.74 -4.28 -3.86
CA ILE A 105 16.94 -3.10 -3.43
C ILE A 105 17.35 -2.55 -2.06
N ASN A 106 18.63 -2.21 -1.85
CA ASN A 106 19.12 -1.81 -0.53
C ASN A 106 19.04 -0.28 -0.34
N PRO A 107 18.19 0.26 0.56
CA PRO A 107 18.00 1.71 0.71
C PRO A 107 19.26 2.41 1.23
N VAL A 108 20.09 1.74 2.03
CA VAL A 108 21.36 2.30 2.53
C VAL A 108 22.37 2.47 1.39
N GLU A 109 22.41 1.51 0.46
CA GLU A 109 23.28 1.54 -0.72
C GLU A 109 22.87 2.65 -1.70
N ILE A 110 21.57 2.85 -1.88
CA ILE A 110 21.00 3.96 -2.66
C ILE A 110 21.35 5.30 -2.01
N ALA A 111 21.13 5.46 -0.70
CA ALA A 111 21.45 6.70 0.02
C ALA A 111 22.95 7.06 0.04
N LEU A 112 23.83 6.06 -0.10
CA LEU A 112 25.27 6.24 -0.29
C LEU A 112 25.67 6.53 -1.75
N GLY A 113 24.70 6.66 -2.66
CA GLY A 113 24.89 6.96 -4.08
C GLY A 113 25.49 5.81 -4.90
N LYS A 114 25.37 4.56 -4.45
CA LYS A 114 26.00 3.43 -5.15
C LYS A 114 25.28 3.02 -6.44
N LEU A 115 24.12 3.58 -6.76
CA LEU A 115 23.40 3.34 -8.02
C LEU A 115 24.26 3.57 -9.27
N THR A 116 25.22 4.50 -9.22
CA THR A 116 26.21 4.73 -10.27
C THR A 116 27.00 3.49 -10.70
N SER A 117 27.15 2.49 -9.83
CA SER A 117 27.79 1.21 -10.13
C SER A 117 26.96 0.26 -11.00
N LEU A 118 25.65 0.50 -11.14
CA LEU A 118 24.78 -0.29 -12.02
C LEU A 118 24.98 0.01 -13.51
N LYS A 119 25.70 1.09 -13.85
CA LYS A 119 26.00 1.57 -15.19
C LYS A 119 26.62 0.48 -16.09
N LEU A 120 26.07 0.28 -17.30
CA LEU A 120 26.57 -0.69 -18.28
C LEU A 120 27.36 0.01 -19.39
N ASN A 121 28.69 0.00 -19.29
CA ASN A 121 29.60 0.62 -20.27
C ASN A 121 30.20 -0.39 -21.27
N GLY A 122 29.48 -1.45 -21.62
CA GLY A 122 29.97 -2.51 -22.54
C GLY A 122 31.02 -3.47 -21.97
N ALA A 123 31.58 -3.19 -20.78
CA ALA A 123 32.36 -4.15 -20.01
C ALA A 123 31.43 -5.19 -19.33
N ALA A 124 31.96 -6.37 -19.02
CA ALA A 124 31.24 -7.40 -18.27
C ALA A 124 30.77 -6.84 -16.91
N SER A 125 29.46 -6.90 -16.64
CA SER A 125 28.91 -6.39 -15.38
C SER A 125 29.38 -7.28 -14.22
N PRO A 126 29.87 -6.71 -13.10
CA PRO A 126 30.20 -7.48 -11.90
C PRO A 126 28.95 -7.88 -11.09
N TYR A 127 27.76 -7.47 -11.56
CA TYR A 127 26.46 -7.74 -10.93
C TYR A 127 25.72 -8.85 -11.69
N HIS A 128 25.04 -9.71 -10.95
CA HIS A 128 24.12 -10.71 -11.46
C HIS A 128 22.78 -10.62 -10.73
N ALA A 129 21.74 -11.26 -11.28
CA ALA A 129 20.45 -11.35 -10.61
C ALA A 129 20.49 -12.43 -9.52
N ALA A 130 20.22 -12.04 -8.26
CA ALA A 130 20.28 -12.94 -7.11
C ALA A 130 18.93 -13.58 -6.76
N GLY A 131 17.83 -12.87 -6.99
CA GLY A 131 16.48 -13.35 -6.71
C GLY A 131 15.40 -12.40 -7.22
N ALA A 132 14.13 -12.75 -6.99
CA ALA A 132 13.01 -11.85 -7.25
C ALA A 132 12.77 -10.94 -6.04
N ILE A 133 12.23 -9.73 -6.27
CA ILE A 133 11.74 -8.88 -5.18
C ILE A 133 10.54 -9.55 -4.53
N LEU A 134 10.74 -10.16 -3.36
CA LEU A 134 9.71 -10.96 -2.70
C LEU A 134 8.48 -10.13 -2.32
N LEU A 135 8.67 -8.84 -2.04
CA LEU A 135 7.59 -7.87 -1.80
C LEU A 135 6.55 -7.85 -2.92
N ALA A 136 6.98 -7.99 -4.17
CA ALA A 136 6.12 -7.88 -5.35
C ALA A 136 5.62 -9.24 -5.86
N TYR A 137 6.38 -10.33 -5.68
CA TYR A 137 6.11 -11.61 -6.37
C TYR A 137 5.90 -12.83 -5.46
N LEU A 138 6.21 -12.75 -4.15
CA LEU A 138 6.13 -13.92 -3.27
C LEU A 138 4.70 -14.43 -3.09
N LYS A 139 3.73 -13.53 -2.98
CA LYS A 139 2.31 -13.87 -2.80
C LYS A 139 1.78 -14.75 -3.96
N LEU A 140 2.12 -14.37 -5.20
CA LEU A 140 1.84 -15.16 -6.40
C LEU A 140 2.49 -16.56 -6.36
N LYS A 141 3.80 -16.64 -6.08
CA LYS A 141 4.51 -17.93 -5.97
C LYS A 141 3.85 -18.85 -4.94
N LEU A 142 3.55 -18.33 -3.75
CA LEU A 142 2.91 -19.10 -2.68
C LEU A 142 1.50 -19.55 -3.07
N ARG A 143 0.69 -18.69 -3.71
CA ARG A 143 -0.64 -19.06 -4.22
C ARG A 143 -0.61 -20.13 -5.31
N LEU A 144 0.36 -20.08 -6.22
CA LEU A 144 0.53 -21.13 -7.23
C LEU A 144 0.95 -22.46 -6.59
N ARG A 145 1.88 -22.44 -5.64
CA ARG A 145 2.28 -23.65 -4.89
C ARG A 145 1.13 -24.24 -4.07
N ILE A 146 0.28 -23.41 -3.44
CA ILE A 146 -0.95 -23.86 -2.77
C ILE A 146 -1.88 -24.57 -3.77
N ASN A 147 -1.99 -24.09 -5.01
CA ASN A 147 -2.78 -24.72 -6.07
C ASN A 147 -2.09 -25.93 -6.73
N GLY A 148 -0.96 -26.42 -6.19
CA GLY A 148 -0.29 -27.63 -6.66
C GLY A 148 0.67 -27.43 -7.85
N PHE A 149 0.95 -26.18 -8.23
CA PHE A 149 1.96 -25.87 -9.24
C PHE A 149 3.37 -25.93 -8.65
N ASP A 150 4.31 -26.48 -9.41
CA ASP A 150 5.74 -26.37 -9.12
C ASP A 150 6.25 -25.02 -9.64
N ALA A 151 6.00 -23.97 -8.84
CA ALA A 151 6.23 -22.58 -9.22
C ALA A 151 7.49 -21.99 -8.59
N ASP A 152 8.42 -21.53 -9.43
CA ASP A 152 9.65 -20.83 -9.06
C ASP A 152 9.83 -19.53 -9.85
N PHE A 153 10.72 -18.66 -9.36
CA PHE A 153 11.14 -17.47 -10.08
C PHE A 153 12.21 -17.77 -11.14
N PHE A 154 12.17 -17.05 -12.25
CA PHE A 154 13.31 -16.84 -13.13
C PHE A 154 13.79 -15.39 -12.97
N PRO A 155 14.65 -15.09 -11.97
CA PRO A 155 15.21 -13.76 -11.81
C PRO A 155 16.26 -13.50 -12.89
N TYR A 156 16.35 -12.26 -13.37
CA TYR A 156 17.24 -11.91 -14.46
C TYR A 156 17.74 -10.46 -14.37
N ASP A 157 18.89 -10.18 -14.98
CA ASP A 157 19.48 -8.84 -15.00
C ASP A 157 18.76 -7.96 -16.02
N TRP A 158 17.69 -7.32 -15.55
CA TRP A 158 16.77 -6.46 -16.29
C TRP A 158 17.42 -5.25 -16.98
N ARG A 159 18.70 -4.99 -16.78
CA ARG A 159 19.46 -3.97 -17.52
C ARG A 159 19.86 -4.45 -18.92
N ARG A 160 20.11 -5.76 -19.11
CA ARG A 160 20.59 -6.39 -20.36
C ARG A 160 19.53 -6.36 -21.46
N SER A 161 19.93 -6.69 -22.70
CA SER A 161 19.00 -6.74 -23.82
C SER A 161 18.03 -7.92 -23.71
N LEU A 162 16.85 -7.77 -24.31
CA LEU A 162 15.85 -8.83 -24.40
C LEU A 162 16.38 -10.09 -25.09
N GLU A 163 17.38 -9.96 -25.97
CA GLU A 163 17.97 -11.07 -26.76
C GLU A 163 18.84 -11.95 -25.88
N ASP A 164 19.73 -11.32 -25.13
CA ASP A 164 20.52 -11.92 -24.05
C ASP A 164 19.63 -12.66 -23.05
N LEU A 165 18.58 -11.97 -22.58
CA LEU A 165 17.65 -12.47 -21.58
C LEU A 165 16.75 -13.58 -22.12
N GLY A 166 16.35 -13.49 -23.39
CA GLY A 166 15.59 -14.51 -24.11
C GLY A 166 16.40 -15.78 -24.34
N ALA A 167 17.68 -15.66 -24.68
CA ALA A 167 18.59 -16.80 -24.79
C ALA A 167 18.82 -17.48 -23.43
N ASP A 168 19.02 -16.70 -22.36
CA ASP A 168 19.15 -17.22 -20.98
C ASP A 168 17.89 -17.97 -20.54
N LEU A 169 16.69 -17.42 -20.82
CA LEU A 169 15.42 -18.07 -20.54
C LEU A 169 15.20 -19.32 -21.41
N ALA A 170 15.54 -19.28 -22.70
CA ALA A 170 15.44 -20.43 -23.60
C ALA A 170 16.33 -21.58 -23.11
N ASN A 171 17.55 -21.27 -22.68
CA ASN A 171 18.45 -22.24 -22.04
C ASN A 171 17.86 -22.83 -20.76
N LYS A 172 17.30 -21.99 -19.87
CA LYS A 172 16.61 -22.46 -18.65
C LYS A 172 15.44 -23.39 -18.99
N ILE A 173 14.56 -23.01 -19.92
CA ILE A 173 13.42 -23.83 -20.35
C ILE A 173 13.90 -25.15 -20.94
N ARG A 174 14.93 -25.16 -21.81
CA ARG A 174 15.53 -26.40 -22.36
C ARG A 174 16.01 -27.33 -21.24
N GLN A 175 16.64 -26.80 -20.19
CA GLN A 175 17.19 -27.54 -19.05
C GLN A 175 16.16 -28.04 -18.02
N GLU A 176 14.93 -27.50 -17.97
CA GLU A 176 13.89 -27.96 -17.04
C GLU A 176 13.60 -29.48 -17.22
N PRO A 177 13.48 -30.29 -16.16
CA PRO A 177 13.21 -31.72 -16.31
C PRO A 177 11.77 -32.02 -16.76
N ALA A 178 10.83 -31.09 -16.55
CA ALA A 178 9.45 -31.22 -16.98
C ALA A 178 9.33 -31.18 -18.51
N SER A 179 8.49 -32.04 -19.10
CA SER A 179 8.25 -32.09 -20.56
C SER A 179 7.50 -30.87 -21.09
N ARG A 180 6.85 -30.10 -20.22
CA ARG A 180 6.15 -28.84 -20.50
C ARG A 180 6.35 -27.86 -19.35
N VAL A 181 6.48 -26.58 -19.69
CA VAL A 181 6.64 -25.47 -18.75
C VAL A 181 5.60 -24.39 -19.07
N SER A 182 4.95 -23.82 -18.06
CA SER A 182 4.13 -22.61 -18.24
C SER A 182 4.87 -21.38 -17.72
N LEU A 183 4.64 -20.23 -18.33
CA LEU A 183 5.28 -18.97 -17.98
C LEU A 183 4.22 -17.99 -17.46
N VAL A 184 4.50 -17.36 -16.31
CA VAL A 184 3.72 -16.22 -15.79
C VAL A 184 4.65 -15.03 -15.76
N ALA A 185 4.39 -14.03 -16.59
CA ALA A 185 5.38 -13.03 -16.95
C ALA A 185 4.84 -11.62 -16.75
N HIS A 186 5.42 -10.89 -15.81
CA HIS A 186 5.03 -9.53 -15.50
C HIS A 186 5.83 -8.52 -16.32
N SER A 187 5.18 -7.50 -16.87
CA SER A 187 5.84 -6.36 -17.51
C SER A 187 6.84 -6.82 -18.60
N MET A 188 8.07 -6.28 -18.58
CA MET A 188 9.24 -6.70 -19.36
C MET A 188 9.45 -8.22 -19.43
N GLY A 189 9.13 -8.97 -18.38
CA GLY A 189 9.27 -10.43 -18.35
C GLY A 189 8.47 -11.11 -19.46
N GLY A 190 7.34 -10.53 -19.88
CA GLY A 190 6.56 -11.04 -21.02
C GLY A 190 7.26 -10.82 -22.37
N LEU A 191 8.08 -9.77 -22.50
CA LEU A 191 8.93 -9.57 -23.68
C LEU A 191 10.11 -10.54 -23.68
N VAL A 192 10.73 -10.80 -22.52
CA VAL A 192 11.77 -11.83 -22.36
C VAL A 192 11.20 -13.21 -22.71
N ALA A 193 10.00 -13.54 -22.25
CA ALA A 193 9.30 -14.76 -22.65
C ALA A 193 9.08 -14.83 -24.18
N ARG A 194 8.55 -13.77 -24.80
CA ARG A 194 8.36 -13.68 -26.26
C ARG A 194 9.67 -13.81 -27.05
N MET A 195 10.80 -13.35 -26.52
CA MET A 195 12.11 -13.50 -27.16
C MET A 195 12.68 -14.93 -27.04
N ALA A 196 12.32 -15.69 -25.99
CA ALA A 196 12.74 -17.08 -25.83
C ALA A 196 11.92 -18.09 -26.65
N LEU A 197 10.68 -17.74 -27.04
CA LEU A 197 9.76 -18.64 -27.76
C LEU A 197 10.30 -19.18 -29.10
N PRO A 198 11.06 -18.44 -29.94
CA PRO A 198 11.64 -19.01 -31.16
C PRO A 198 12.62 -20.17 -30.90
N GLU A 199 13.28 -20.20 -29.73
CA GLU A 199 14.31 -21.19 -29.39
C GLU A 199 13.84 -22.32 -28.46
N ALA A 200 12.84 -22.06 -27.62
CA ALA A 200 12.36 -23.00 -26.60
C ALA A 200 10.82 -23.18 -26.61
N GLY A 201 10.14 -22.60 -27.61
CA GLY A 201 8.68 -22.53 -27.66
C GLY A 201 7.99 -23.87 -27.66
N GLU A 202 8.55 -24.93 -28.26
CA GLU A 202 7.93 -26.26 -28.29
C GLU A 202 7.57 -26.81 -26.90
N LYS A 203 8.35 -26.42 -25.88
CA LYS A 203 8.20 -26.84 -24.48
C LYS A 203 7.28 -25.94 -23.67
N VAL A 204 6.96 -24.74 -24.16
CA VAL A 204 6.08 -23.79 -23.47
C VAL A 204 4.62 -24.18 -23.70
N ALA A 205 3.88 -24.44 -22.61
CA ALA A 205 2.47 -24.80 -22.65
C ALA A 205 1.55 -23.58 -22.68
N ARG A 206 1.81 -22.59 -21.82
CA ARG A 206 1.07 -21.31 -21.73
C ARG A 206 2.02 -20.16 -21.39
N LEU A 207 1.69 -18.96 -21.86
CA LEU A 207 2.32 -17.70 -21.47
C LEU A 207 1.23 -16.75 -20.98
N ILE A 208 1.18 -16.49 -19.67
CA ILE A 208 0.25 -15.55 -19.05
C ILE A 208 1.01 -14.25 -18.79
N MET A 209 0.66 -13.20 -19.54
CA MET A 209 1.28 -11.89 -19.44
C MET A 209 0.48 -10.99 -18.49
N LEU A 210 1.17 -10.38 -17.52
CA LEU A 210 0.61 -9.39 -16.59
C LEU A 210 1.14 -8.01 -17.00
N GLY A 211 0.28 -7.16 -17.57
CA GLY A 211 0.65 -5.78 -17.95
C GLY A 211 1.79 -5.66 -18.98
N THR A 212 2.12 -6.69 -19.76
CA THR A 212 3.31 -6.67 -20.64
C THR A 212 3.23 -5.56 -21.70
N PRO A 213 4.25 -4.67 -21.83
CA PRO A 213 4.32 -3.61 -22.85
C PRO A 213 4.64 -4.19 -24.24
N ASN A 214 3.69 -4.91 -24.82
CA ASN A 214 3.88 -5.69 -26.05
C ASN A 214 4.25 -4.87 -27.29
N TYR A 215 3.86 -3.59 -27.31
CA TYR A 215 4.28 -2.57 -28.28
C TYR A 215 5.05 -1.41 -27.61
N GLY A 216 5.74 -1.71 -26.50
CA GLY A 216 6.44 -0.72 -25.68
C GLY A 216 5.54 0.06 -24.74
N SER A 217 6.08 1.15 -24.17
CA SER A 217 5.40 2.11 -23.30
C SER A 217 6.15 3.45 -23.29
N PHE A 218 5.55 4.51 -22.76
CA PHE A 218 6.23 5.81 -22.64
C PHE A 218 7.08 5.94 -21.36
N ALA A 219 6.99 5.00 -20.42
CA ALA A 219 7.80 5.04 -19.20
C ALA A 219 9.33 5.06 -19.47
N PRO A 220 9.90 4.30 -20.42
CA PRO A 220 11.30 4.45 -20.82
C PRO A 220 11.68 5.85 -21.31
N VAL A 221 10.77 6.56 -21.99
CA VAL A 221 10.98 7.97 -22.38
C VAL A 221 11.09 8.83 -21.13
N GLN A 222 10.14 8.69 -20.21
CA GLN A 222 10.13 9.44 -18.96
C GLN A 222 11.35 9.12 -18.06
N VAL A 223 11.82 7.86 -18.05
CA VAL A 223 13.01 7.46 -17.31
C VAL A 223 14.26 8.11 -17.91
N ILE A 224 14.45 8.05 -19.23
CA ILE A 224 15.59 8.71 -19.89
C ILE A 224 15.56 10.22 -19.65
N ARG A 225 14.37 10.85 -19.66
CA ARG A 225 14.18 12.30 -19.48
C ARG A 225 14.18 12.80 -18.03
N ALA A 226 14.37 11.91 -17.06
CA ALA A 226 14.25 12.20 -15.62
C ALA A 226 12.87 12.78 -15.22
N THR A 227 11.79 12.36 -15.86
CA THR A 227 10.39 12.78 -15.55
C THR A 227 9.53 11.65 -15.00
N TYR A 228 10.09 10.44 -14.86
CA TYR A 228 9.39 9.30 -14.27
C TYR A 228 9.39 9.36 -12.75
N ASP A 229 8.24 9.11 -12.13
CA ASP A 229 8.00 9.22 -10.68
C ASP A 229 9.02 8.43 -9.84
N VAL A 230 9.27 7.17 -10.24
CA VAL A 230 10.21 6.28 -9.54
C VAL A 230 11.64 6.82 -9.59
N VAL A 231 12.04 7.44 -10.71
CA VAL A 231 13.37 8.05 -10.85
C VAL A 231 13.51 9.27 -9.95
N GLN A 232 12.48 10.12 -9.92
CA GLN A 232 12.41 11.28 -9.03
C GLN A 232 12.46 10.85 -7.55
N LYS A 233 11.68 9.85 -7.16
CA LYS A 233 11.66 9.30 -5.80
C LYS A 233 12.97 8.61 -5.39
N ILE A 234 13.63 7.91 -6.30
CA ILE A 234 14.98 7.36 -6.08
C ILE A 234 15.99 8.51 -5.84
N ALA A 235 15.90 9.61 -6.59
CA ALA A 235 16.78 10.77 -6.40
C ALA A 235 16.55 11.52 -5.08
N ILE A 236 15.34 11.47 -4.49
CA ILE A 236 15.11 11.99 -3.12
C ILE A 236 15.89 11.16 -2.07
N LEU A 237 16.11 9.86 -2.33
CA LEU A 237 16.88 8.99 -1.44
C LEU A 237 18.38 9.03 -1.70
N ASP A 238 18.81 9.15 -2.95
CA ASP A 238 20.24 9.27 -3.30
C ASP A 238 20.79 10.63 -2.86
N LEU A 239 21.44 10.67 -1.70
CA LEU A 239 22.01 11.89 -1.12
C LEU A 239 23.21 12.46 -1.92
N ARG A 240 23.52 11.93 -3.11
CA ARG A 240 24.66 12.31 -3.93
C ARG A 240 24.33 12.68 -5.38
N HIS A 241 23.22 12.21 -5.94
CA HIS A 241 22.91 12.36 -7.37
C HIS A 241 21.46 12.78 -7.62
N SER A 242 21.28 13.74 -8.51
CA SER A 242 19.97 14.16 -9.03
C SER A 242 19.32 13.12 -9.93
N ALA A 243 18.01 13.29 -10.18
CA ALA A 243 17.26 12.48 -11.14
C ALA A 243 17.86 12.58 -12.55
N GLU A 244 18.29 13.77 -12.96
CA GLU A 244 18.98 14.04 -14.22
C GLU A 244 20.32 13.31 -14.34
N GLU A 245 21.16 13.33 -13.30
CA GLU A 245 22.44 12.61 -13.29
C GLU A 245 22.23 11.09 -13.34
N LEU A 246 21.34 10.53 -12.51
CA LEU A 246 21.02 9.10 -12.54
C LEU A 246 20.46 8.67 -13.90
N SER A 247 19.62 9.49 -14.52
CA SER A 247 19.05 9.19 -15.85
C SER A 247 20.11 9.29 -16.95
N GLY A 248 20.88 10.38 -16.99
CA GLY A 248 21.87 10.67 -18.02
C GLY A 248 23.16 9.86 -17.93
N GLU A 249 23.51 9.36 -16.74
CA GLU A 249 24.72 8.59 -16.51
C GLU A 249 24.50 7.10 -16.31
N VAL A 250 23.36 6.68 -15.72
CA VAL A 250 23.14 5.29 -15.29
C VAL A 250 22.01 4.65 -16.09
N PHE A 251 20.78 5.16 -15.98
CA PHE A 251 19.62 4.48 -16.55
C PHE A 251 19.62 4.49 -18.09
N ASN A 252 20.14 5.53 -18.73
CA ASN A 252 20.33 5.57 -20.18
C ASN A 252 21.39 4.59 -20.71
N THR A 253 22.04 3.78 -19.86
CA THR A 253 23.01 2.76 -20.28
C THR A 253 22.41 1.36 -20.46
N PHE A 254 21.13 1.15 -20.14
CA PHE A 254 20.52 -0.19 -20.07
C PHE A 254 19.81 -0.58 -21.39
N PRO A 255 20.32 -1.51 -22.22
CA PRO A 255 19.65 -1.91 -23.46
C PRO A 255 18.19 -2.36 -23.28
N GLY A 256 17.87 -3.05 -22.18
CA GLY A 256 16.52 -3.50 -21.88
C GLY A 256 15.49 -2.38 -21.71
N LEU A 257 15.93 -1.18 -21.31
CA LEU A 257 15.07 0.00 -21.19
C LEU A 257 14.64 0.53 -22.57
N TYR A 258 15.60 0.68 -23.49
CA TYR A 258 15.34 1.14 -24.87
C TYR A 258 14.45 0.19 -25.65
N GLN A 259 14.59 -1.12 -25.40
CA GLN A 259 13.83 -2.17 -26.09
C GLN A 259 12.38 -2.28 -25.60
N MET A 260 11.94 -1.37 -24.73
CA MET A 260 10.55 -1.15 -24.33
C MET A 260 10.00 0.22 -24.78
N LEU A 261 10.74 0.99 -25.58
CA LEU A 261 10.22 2.22 -26.19
C LEU A 261 9.02 1.92 -27.12
N PRO A 262 8.08 2.87 -27.30
CA PRO A 262 6.88 2.67 -28.13
C PRO A 262 7.23 2.18 -29.54
N SER A 263 6.51 1.16 -30.02
CA SER A 263 6.66 0.68 -31.40
C SER A 263 6.04 1.68 -32.39
N PRO A 264 6.71 1.98 -33.52
CA PRO A 264 6.14 2.71 -34.65
C PRO A 264 4.79 2.18 -35.16
N GLU A 265 4.46 0.90 -34.90
CA GLU A 265 3.15 0.30 -35.22
C GLU A 265 1.98 0.91 -34.43
N LYS A 266 2.24 1.43 -33.22
CA LYS A 266 1.22 2.00 -32.33
C LYS A 266 1.40 3.49 -32.08
N PHE A 267 2.61 4.01 -32.25
CA PHE A 267 2.93 5.42 -32.07
C PHE A 267 3.99 5.90 -33.08
N SER A 268 3.59 6.80 -33.97
CA SER A 268 4.45 7.33 -35.04
C SER A 268 4.55 8.86 -35.06
N ALA A 269 3.98 9.57 -34.08
CA ALA A 269 3.99 11.04 -34.05
C ALA A 269 5.39 11.62 -33.79
N ILE A 270 6.27 10.86 -33.12
CA ILE A 270 7.69 11.15 -32.93
C ILE A 270 8.45 9.83 -33.10
N ASN A 271 9.49 9.80 -33.94
CA ASN A 271 10.33 8.61 -34.06
C ASN A 271 11.31 8.52 -32.90
N LEU A 272 10.87 7.90 -31.80
CA LEU A 272 11.67 7.75 -30.58
C LEU A 272 12.93 6.89 -30.75
N TYR A 273 13.14 6.25 -31.91
CA TYR A 273 14.35 5.46 -32.21
C TYR A 273 15.46 6.29 -32.86
N GLU A 274 15.24 7.57 -33.17
CA GLU A 274 16.27 8.49 -33.64
C GLU A 274 16.61 9.50 -32.54
N ALA A 275 17.89 9.82 -32.35
CA ALA A 275 18.33 10.68 -31.26
C ALA A 275 17.99 12.17 -31.47
N ASP A 276 17.86 12.61 -32.72
CA ASP A 276 17.51 13.99 -33.10
C ASP A 276 16.02 14.33 -32.92
N ALA A 277 15.17 13.31 -32.74
CA ALA A 277 13.75 13.45 -32.44
C ALA A 277 13.44 13.78 -30.96
N TRP A 278 14.46 13.81 -30.10
CA TRP A 278 14.34 14.09 -28.66
C TRP A 278 14.62 15.58 -28.36
N PRO A 279 14.09 16.13 -27.24
CA PRO A 279 14.39 17.49 -26.78
C PRO A 279 15.89 17.73 -26.68
N ALA A 280 16.40 18.83 -27.25
CA ALA A 280 17.83 19.15 -27.22
C ALA A 280 18.39 19.38 -25.80
N GLU A 281 17.55 19.87 -24.89
CA GLU A 281 17.92 20.18 -23.50
C GLU A 281 17.65 19.00 -22.55
N GLY A 282 18.47 18.87 -21.51
CA GLY A 282 18.35 17.81 -20.50
C GLY A 282 18.91 16.44 -20.92
N PRO A 283 18.69 15.37 -20.12
CA PRO A 283 19.30 14.07 -20.35
C PRO A 283 18.89 13.42 -21.69
N GLN A 284 19.88 12.85 -22.38
CA GLN A 284 19.74 12.33 -23.74
C GLN A 284 19.77 10.79 -23.80
N PRO A 285 19.08 10.19 -24.80
CA PRO A 285 19.24 8.78 -25.13
C PRO A 285 20.60 8.51 -25.77
N ARG A 286 21.03 7.24 -25.78
CA ARG A 286 22.25 6.79 -26.47
C ARG A 286 21.92 6.27 -27.86
N ALA A 287 22.43 6.96 -28.88
CA ALA A 287 22.17 6.63 -30.29
C ALA A 287 22.56 5.19 -30.67
N ASP A 288 23.62 4.64 -30.07
CA ASP A 288 24.07 3.26 -30.34
C ASP A 288 23.15 2.19 -29.71
N LEU A 289 22.36 2.54 -28.70
CA LEU A 289 21.33 1.68 -28.12
C LEU A 289 20.01 1.83 -28.88
N LEU A 290 19.63 3.07 -29.22
CA LEU A 290 18.47 3.39 -30.05
C LEU A 290 18.51 2.65 -31.40
N GLY A 291 19.62 2.73 -32.13
CA GLY A 291 19.77 2.08 -33.44
C GLY A 291 19.68 0.54 -33.43
N LYS A 292 19.73 -0.09 -32.25
CA LYS A 292 19.54 -1.55 -32.09
C LYS A 292 18.07 -1.93 -31.83
N VAL A 293 17.24 -1.01 -31.33
CA VAL A 293 15.88 -1.33 -30.81
C VAL A 293 15.03 -2.07 -31.84
N LYS A 294 14.95 -1.59 -33.08
CA LYS A 294 14.11 -2.21 -34.11
C LYS A 294 14.51 -3.67 -34.39
N ALA A 295 15.80 -3.94 -34.60
CA ALA A 295 16.31 -5.28 -34.89
C ALA A 295 16.11 -6.28 -33.72
N VAL A 296 15.89 -5.76 -32.51
CA VAL A 296 15.50 -6.54 -31.34
C VAL A 296 14.00 -6.83 -31.37
N VAL A 297 13.18 -5.77 -31.41
CA VAL A 297 11.73 -5.84 -31.24
C VAL A 297 11.08 -6.65 -32.38
N ASP A 298 11.59 -6.54 -33.60
CA ASP A 298 11.16 -7.33 -34.77
C ASP A 298 11.32 -8.85 -34.58
N ARG A 299 12.13 -9.32 -33.62
CA ARG A 299 12.34 -10.75 -33.31
C ARG A 299 11.42 -11.31 -32.23
N LEU A 300 10.64 -10.47 -31.54
CA LEU A 300 9.71 -10.92 -30.52
C LEU A 300 8.61 -11.79 -31.15
N ALA A 301 8.43 -13.01 -30.64
CA ALA A 301 7.41 -13.92 -31.17
C ALA A 301 6.02 -13.26 -31.22
N PRO A 302 5.25 -13.46 -32.31
CA PRO A 302 3.85 -13.07 -32.36
C PRO A 302 3.03 -13.90 -31.37
N ALA A 303 1.86 -13.39 -30.96
CA ALA A 303 0.96 -14.17 -30.13
C ALA A 303 0.37 -15.37 -30.89
N ASP A 304 0.26 -16.50 -30.20
CA ASP A 304 -0.46 -17.71 -30.60
C ASP A 304 -1.48 -18.10 -29.51
N SER A 305 -2.20 -19.22 -29.70
CA SER A 305 -3.27 -19.67 -28.79
C SER A 305 -2.85 -19.98 -27.35
N ARG A 306 -1.54 -19.99 -27.04
CA ARG A 306 -0.99 -20.20 -25.69
C ARG A 306 -0.88 -18.90 -24.89
N PHE A 307 -1.08 -17.76 -25.53
CA PHE A 307 -0.93 -16.43 -24.92
C PHE A 307 -2.21 -16.02 -24.20
N PHE A 308 -2.05 -15.51 -22.99
CA PHE A 308 -3.11 -14.87 -22.20
C PHE A 308 -2.62 -13.50 -21.75
N LEU A 309 -3.52 -12.53 -21.66
CA LEU A 309 -3.22 -11.18 -21.17
C LEU A 309 -4.13 -10.85 -19.99
N ILE A 310 -3.54 -10.49 -18.86
CA ILE A 310 -4.21 -9.78 -17.78
C ILE A 310 -3.71 -8.34 -17.82
N ALA A 311 -4.59 -7.42 -18.21
CA ALA A 311 -4.30 -6.00 -18.36
C ALA A 311 -4.84 -5.18 -17.18
N GLY A 312 -3.97 -4.39 -16.55
CA GLY A 312 -4.41 -3.33 -15.66
C GLY A 312 -5.08 -2.19 -16.47
N ILE A 313 -6.09 -1.55 -15.88
CA ILE A 313 -6.88 -0.50 -16.51
C ILE A 313 -7.31 0.58 -15.51
N ASN A 314 -7.82 1.69 -16.03
CA ASN A 314 -8.44 2.79 -15.27
C ASN A 314 -7.48 3.51 -14.31
N ARG A 315 -6.18 3.50 -14.67
CA ARG A 315 -5.10 4.24 -14.03
C ARG A 315 -4.55 5.30 -14.99
N ASP A 316 -4.20 6.46 -14.46
CA ASP A 316 -3.64 7.57 -15.25
C ASP A 316 -2.32 7.14 -15.89
N THR A 317 -2.36 6.91 -17.20
CA THR A 317 -1.29 6.33 -18.00
C THR A 317 -0.91 7.29 -19.11
N VAL A 318 0.39 7.47 -19.37
CA VAL A 318 0.86 8.18 -20.56
C VAL A 318 0.54 7.32 -21.79
N VAL A 319 -0.37 7.78 -22.64
CA VAL A 319 -0.85 7.08 -23.85
C VAL A 319 -0.37 7.72 -25.16
N GLY A 320 0.29 8.87 -25.08
CA GLY A 320 0.80 9.62 -26.23
C GLY A 320 1.87 10.62 -25.83
N LEU A 321 2.57 11.14 -26.84
CA LEU A 321 3.70 12.05 -26.69
C LEU A 321 3.69 13.07 -27.84
N ARG A 322 3.97 14.33 -27.54
CA ARG A 322 4.11 15.43 -28.50
C ARG A 322 5.34 16.27 -28.17
N MET A 323 5.88 16.97 -29.16
CA MET A 323 6.90 18.01 -28.96
C MET A 323 6.18 19.35 -28.79
N ASN A 324 6.50 20.10 -27.74
CA ASN A 324 5.94 21.43 -27.48
C ASN A 324 7.03 22.36 -26.93
N ALA A 325 7.21 23.53 -27.54
CA ALA A 325 8.19 24.54 -27.11
C ALA A 325 9.65 24.02 -26.86
N GLY A 326 10.04 22.91 -27.50
CA GLY A 326 11.36 22.29 -27.34
C GLY A 326 11.47 21.26 -26.21
N GLU A 327 10.38 20.97 -25.49
CA GLU A 327 10.27 19.86 -24.51
C GLU A 327 9.20 18.83 -24.96
N PHE A 328 9.19 17.66 -24.33
CA PHE A 328 8.08 16.73 -24.53
C PHE A 328 6.83 17.13 -23.72
N ALA A 329 5.67 16.80 -24.27
CA ALA A 329 4.38 16.87 -23.61
C ALA A 329 3.68 15.50 -23.71
N TYR A 330 3.25 14.98 -22.57
CA TYR A 330 2.69 13.64 -22.39
C TYR A 330 1.16 13.71 -22.39
N ASP A 331 0.50 12.92 -23.25
CA ASP A 331 -0.93 12.69 -23.18
C ASP A 331 -1.23 11.64 -22.11
N VAL A 332 -1.96 12.02 -21.06
CA VAL A 332 -2.33 11.13 -19.96
C VAL A 332 -3.83 10.85 -19.99
N SER A 333 -4.21 9.58 -19.82
CA SER A 333 -5.61 9.13 -19.83
C SER A 333 -5.79 7.89 -18.93
N PRO A 334 -7.02 7.48 -18.57
CA PRO A 334 -7.26 6.25 -17.81
C PRO A 334 -7.05 4.95 -18.60
N ASP A 335 -6.61 5.02 -19.88
CA ASP A 335 -6.51 3.87 -20.79
C ASP A 335 -5.22 3.06 -20.60
N GLY A 336 -4.95 2.62 -19.37
CA GLY A 336 -3.85 1.74 -19.01
C GLY A 336 -3.74 1.46 -17.51
N ASP A 337 -2.61 0.86 -17.13
CA ASP A 337 -2.29 0.41 -15.76
C ASP A 337 -1.37 1.37 -14.98
N GLY A 338 -1.14 2.56 -15.52
CA GLY A 338 -0.19 3.56 -15.04
C GLY A 338 1.05 3.63 -15.94
N THR A 339 1.62 2.50 -16.31
CA THR A 339 2.86 2.42 -17.10
C THR A 339 2.58 2.11 -18.57
N VAL A 340 1.69 1.16 -18.85
CA VAL A 340 1.47 0.60 -20.19
C VAL A 340 0.10 1.01 -20.70
N PRO A 341 0.03 1.72 -21.84
CA PRO A 341 -1.22 1.96 -22.55
C PRO A 341 -1.90 0.64 -22.87
N LEU A 342 -3.21 0.53 -22.62
CA LEU A 342 -3.95 -0.70 -22.89
C LEU A 342 -3.80 -1.16 -24.35
N ALA A 343 -3.83 -0.20 -25.28
CA ALA A 343 -3.62 -0.43 -26.72
C ALA A 343 -2.20 -0.94 -27.08
N PHE A 344 -1.23 -0.79 -26.18
CA PHE A 344 0.16 -1.27 -26.34
C PHE A 344 0.37 -2.61 -25.60
N ALA A 345 -0.46 -2.92 -24.60
CA ALA A 345 -0.50 -4.25 -23.97
C ALA A 345 -1.18 -5.31 -24.86
N GLN A 346 -2.24 -4.93 -25.58
CA GLN A 346 -3.06 -5.83 -26.41
C GLN A 346 -2.39 -6.21 -27.73
N LEU A 347 -1.82 -7.42 -27.81
CA LEU A 347 -1.37 -8.03 -29.07
C LEU A 347 -2.54 -8.44 -29.96
N VAL A 348 -2.42 -8.15 -31.27
CA VAL A 348 -3.48 -8.37 -32.28
C VAL A 348 -3.97 -9.82 -32.37
N ASN A 349 -3.10 -10.80 -32.11
CA ASN A 349 -3.42 -12.23 -32.25
C ASN A 349 -3.84 -12.93 -30.94
N ILE A 350 -4.06 -12.20 -29.84
CA ILE A 350 -4.65 -12.79 -28.62
C ILE A 350 -6.18 -12.76 -28.78
N PRO A 351 -6.88 -13.90 -28.77
CA PRO A 351 -8.34 -13.96 -28.78
C PRO A 351 -8.94 -13.12 -27.65
N PRO A 352 -10.04 -12.36 -27.87
CA PRO A 352 -10.67 -11.55 -26.82
C PRO A 352 -11.01 -12.33 -25.53
N GLN A 353 -11.31 -13.62 -25.64
CA GLN A 353 -11.61 -14.52 -24.51
C GLN A 353 -10.38 -14.90 -23.68
N GLN A 354 -9.16 -14.63 -24.18
CA GLN A 354 -7.88 -14.78 -23.48
C GLN A 354 -7.34 -13.45 -22.94
N ILE A 355 -8.11 -12.36 -23.05
CA ILE A 355 -7.81 -11.03 -22.51
C ILE A 355 -8.73 -10.74 -21.32
N TYR A 356 -8.14 -10.46 -20.16
CA TYR A 356 -8.83 -10.18 -18.90
C TYR A 356 -8.39 -8.82 -18.36
N TYR A 357 -9.29 -8.13 -17.65
CA TYR A 357 -9.10 -6.75 -17.19
C TYR A 357 -9.19 -6.65 -15.67
N VAL A 358 -8.38 -5.79 -15.07
CA VAL A 358 -8.41 -5.51 -13.62
C VAL A 358 -8.12 -4.02 -13.36
N GLU A 359 -8.85 -3.38 -12.44
CA GLU A 359 -8.56 -1.99 -12.06
C GLU A 359 -7.39 -1.93 -11.06
N GLU A 360 -6.18 -2.21 -11.53
CA GLU A 360 -4.96 -2.29 -10.72
C GLU A 360 -3.80 -1.51 -11.34
N GLY A 361 -2.89 -1.00 -10.50
CA GLY A 361 -1.64 -0.40 -10.95
C GLY A 361 -0.64 -1.47 -11.39
N HIS A 362 0.13 -1.22 -12.45
CA HIS A 362 1.03 -2.19 -13.09
C HIS A 362 1.88 -2.98 -12.07
N GLY A 363 2.62 -2.29 -11.20
CA GLY A 363 3.50 -2.91 -10.19
C GLY A 363 2.80 -3.85 -9.22
N ASN A 364 1.50 -3.62 -8.96
CA ASN A 364 0.68 -4.40 -8.03
C ASN A 364 -0.02 -5.59 -8.69
N LEU A 365 0.00 -5.72 -10.03
CA LEU A 365 -0.65 -6.85 -10.73
C LEU A 365 -0.27 -8.23 -10.15
N PRO A 366 1.01 -8.54 -9.82
CA PRO A 366 1.37 -9.85 -9.27
C PRO A 366 0.97 -10.05 -7.79
N ASN A 367 0.64 -8.97 -7.06
CA ASN A 367 0.21 -9.00 -5.66
C ASN A 367 -1.32 -8.94 -5.49
N ASN A 368 -2.06 -8.70 -6.57
CA ASN A 368 -3.52 -8.61 -6.53
C ASN A 368 -4.15 -10.02 -6.42
N GLY A 369 -4.99 -10.23 -5.41
CA GLY A 369 -5.59 -11.55 -5.13
C GLY A 369 -6.53 -12.09 -6.21
N ALA A 370 -7.17 -11.22 -6.99
CA ALA A 370 -7.98 -11.63 -8.15
C ALA A 370 -7.09 -12.04 -9.32
N VAL A 371 -5.96 -11.35 -9.54
CA VAL A 371 -4.95 -11.74 -10.54
C VAL A 371 -4.30 -13.06 -10.18
N GLU A 372 -3.89 -13.27 -8.92
CA GLU A 372 -3.35 -14.56 -8.44
C GLU A 372 -4.30 -15.73 -8.70
N SER A 373 -5.60 -15.52 -8.45
CA SER A 373 -6.64 -16.52 -8.69
C SER A 373 -6.83 -16.78 -10.19
N ALA A 374 -6.93 -15.71 -10.99
CA ALA A 374 -6.99 -15.79 -12.45
C ALA A 374 -5.79 -16.53 -13.06
N VAL A 375 -4.58 -16.29 -12.57
CA VAL A 375 -3.38 -17.00 -13.05
C VAL A 375 -3.49 -18.50 -12.74
N ALA A 376 -3.91 -18.89 -11.54
CA ALA A 376 -4.09 -20.31 -11.18
C ALA A 376 -5.18 -21.00 -12.05
N ASP A 377 -6.29 -20.32 -12.29
CA ASP A 377 -7.37 -20.78 -13.17
C ASP A 377 -6.91 -20.96 -14.63
N LEU A 378 -6.19 -19.97 -15.18
CA LEU A 378 -5.66 -20.00 -16.55
C LEU A 378 -4.57 -21.05 -16.74
N LEU A 379 -3.72 -21.29 -15.73
CA LEU A 379 -2.76 -22.39 -15.71
C LEU A 379 -3.43 -23.77 -15.60
N SER A 380 -4.62 -23.84 -14.99
CA SER A 380 -5.37 -25.09 -14.85
C SER A 380 -6.20 -25.36 -16.12
N SER A 381 -7.23 -24.56 -16.35
CA SER A 381 -8.27 -24.76 -17.37
C SER A 381 -8.05 -23.94 -18.64
N GLY A 382 -7.33 -22.81 -18.56
CA GLY A 382 -7.26 -21.83 -19.66
C GLY A 382 -8.43 -20.84 -19.70
N THR A 383 -9.28 -20.81 -18.68
CA THR A 383 -10.37 -19.83 -18.50
C THR A 383 -10.48 -19.43 -17.04
N THR A 384 -10.94 -18.21 -16.74
CA THR A 384 -11.21 -17.78 -15.35
C THR A 384 -12.49 -16.95 -15.26
N SER A 385 -13.11 -16.97 -14.07
CA SER A 385 -14.19 -16.04 -13.68
C SER A 385 -13.76 -15.03 -12.61
N ALA A 386 -12.51 -15.09 -12.14
CA ALA A 386 -11.97 -14.17 -11.14
C ALA A 386 -11.77 -12.73 -11.66
N LEU A 387 -11.66 -12.58 -12.99
CA LEU A 387 -11.53 -11.30 -13.69
C LEU A 387 -12.49 -11.22 -14.89
N PRO A 388 -13.04 -10.04 -15.22
CA PRO A 388 -13.85 -9.85 -16.41
C PRO A 388 -13.01 -9.92 -17.69
N ASN A 389 -13.57 -10.51 -18.75
CA ASN A 389 -13.04 -10.48 -20.12
C ASN A 389 -13.70 -9.40 -21.02
N GLN A 390 -14.55 -8.56 -20.42
CA GLN A 390 -15.08 -7.34 -21.04
C GLN A 390 -14.52 -6.12 -20.32
N ARG A 391 -14.11 -5.10 -21.06
CA ARG A 391 -13.48 -3.89 -20.51
C ARG A 391 -14.52 -2.99 -19.80
N PRO A 392 -14.38 -2.70 -18.49
CA PRO A 392 -15.10 -1.63 -17.81
C PRO A 392 -14.87 -0.25 -18.45
N VAL A 393 -15.92 0.56 -18.57
CA VAL A 393 -15.86 1.89 -19.20
C VAL A 393 -15.48 2.96 -18.17
N SER A 394 -14.31 3.59 -18.34
CA SER A 394 -13.95 4.81 -17.61
C SER A 394 -14.51 6.07 -18.29
N ARG A 395 -14.80 7.09 -17.49
CA ARG A 395 -15.23 8.43 -17.95
C ARG A 395 -14.30 9.56 -17.49
N ARG A 396 -13.09 9.23 -16.99
CA ARG A 396 -12.10 10.26 -16.60
C ARG A 396 -11.56 10.97 -17.86
N PRO A 397 -11.36 12.30 -17.83
CA PRO A 397 -10.87 13.05 -18.98
C PRO A 397 -9.39 12.75 -19.26
N SER A 398 -9.00 12.82 -20.53
CA SER A 398 -7.59 12.91 -20.93
C SER A 398 -7.04 14.31 -20.64
N ARG A 399 -5.75 14.40 -20.30
CA ARG A 399 -5.03 15.64 -19.99
C ARG A 399 -3.63 15.63 -20.62
N ILE A 400 -3.01 16.79 -20.76
CA ILE A 400 -1.63 16.94 -21.27
C ILE A 400 -0.76 17.46 -20.11
N VAL A 401 0.47 16.95 -19.98
CA VAL A 401 1.46 17.44 -19.01
C VAL A 401 2.82 17.60 -19.68
N SER A 402 3.52 18.72 -19.48
CA SER A 402 4.89 18.90 -19.97
C SER A 402 5.94 18.26 -19.05
N GLU A 403 7.15 18.05 -19.57
CA GLU A 403 8.29 17.59 -18.77
C GLU A 403 8.55 18.53 -17.58
N LYS A 404 8.59 19.83 -17.83
CA LYS A 404 8.77 20.85 -16.79
C LYS A 404 7.77 20.70 -15.65
N ARG A 405 6.47 20.55 -15.97
CA ARG A 405 5.42 20.42 -14.95
C ARG A 405 5.55 19.13 -14.14
N LEU A 406 5.95 18.00 -14.75
CA LEU A 406 6.23 16.77 -14.00
C LEU A 406 7.40 16.94 -13.01
N LYS A 407 8.47 17.66 -13.40
CA LYS A 407 9.61 17.94 -12.53
C LYS A 407 9.27 18.90 -11.38
N GLU A 408 8.50 19.95 -11.66
CA GLU A 408 7.99 20.88 -10.64
C GLU A 408 7.14 20.15 -9.58
N MET A 409 6.27 19.22 -10.00
CA MET A 409 5.46 18.42 -9.08
C MET A 409 6.30 17.48 -8.22
N ALA A 410 7.32 16.84 -8.79
CA ALA A 410 8.25 15.99 -8.04
C ALA A 410 9.02 16.77 -6.94
N LEU A 411 9.49 17.98 -7.28
CA LEU A 411 10.18 18.87 -6.34
C LEU A 411 9.27 19.30 -5.16
N LEU A 412 7.98 19.57 -5.43
CA LEU A 412 7.00 19.88 -4.38
C LEU A 412 6.77 18.69 -3.44
N THR A 413 6.70 17.47 -3.98
CA THR A 413 6.59 16.23 -3.17
C THR A 413 7.83 15.99 -2.30
N ALA A 414 9.02 16.32 -2.79
CA ALA A 414 10.29 16.13 -2.08
C ALA A 414 10.47 17.04 -0.84
N GLY A 415 9.73 18.15 -0.74
CA GLY A 415 9.80 19.06 0.41
C GLY A 415 9.15 18.54 1.70
N ALA A 416 8.40 17.43 1.62
CA ALA A 416 7.52 16.93 2.67
C ALA A 416 8.16 15.85 3.57
N GLY A 417 9.32 16.14 4.16
CA GLY A 417 9.90 15.36 5.27
C GLY A 417 10.88 14.24 4.88
N GLN A 418 11.59 13.69 5.88
CA GLN A 418 12.55 12.61 5.69
C GLN A 418 11.85 11.25 5.56
N LEU A 419 12.10 10.56 4.46
CA LEU A 419 11.50 9.25 4.13
C LEU A 419 12.02 8.13 5.05
N GLY A 420 11.11 7.30 5.56
CA GLY A 420 11.41 6.11 6.36
C GLY A 420 11.44 4.81 5.55
N THR A 421 11.70 3.69 6.23
CA THR A 421 11.64 2.34 5.63
C THR A 421 10.23 1.96 5.15
N ALA A 422 9.19 2.58 5.71
CA ALA A 422 7.81 2.44 5.22
C ALA A 422 7.61 3.08 3.84
N ASP A 423 8.13 4.29 3.64
CA ASP A 423 8.04 4.98 2.34
C ASP A 423 8.83 4.22 1.26
N TYR A 424 9.99 3.66 1.62
CA TYR A 424 10.78 2.82 0.71
C TYR A 424 10.02 1.58 0.20
N ARG A 425 9.18 0.96 1.04
CA ARG A 425 8.29 -0.14 0.59
C ARG A 425 7.29 0.36 -0.46
N HIS A 426 6.69 1.54 -0.23
CA HIS A 426 5.80 2.18 -1.21
C HIS A 426 6.51 2.68 -2.48
N LEU A 427 7.81 2.95 -2.45
CA LEU A 427 8.59 3.16 -3.68
C LEU A 427 8.67 1.89 -4.53
N LEU A 428 8.81 0.72 -3.89
CA LEU A 428 8.86 -0.57 -4.57
C LEU A 428 7.49 -1.01 -5.10
N ASP A 429 6.40 -0.72 -4.39
CA ASP A 429 5.02 -0.81 -4.92
C ASP A 429 4.86 0.07 -6.18
N ALA A 430 5.48 1.26 -6.17
CA ALA A 430 5.41 2.24 -7.25
C ALA A 430 6.37 1.98 -8.44
N VAL A 431 7.20 0.92 -8.44
CA VAL A 431 8.21 0.64 -9.50
C VAL A 431 7.62 0.55 -10.92
N ALA A 432 6.29 0.52 -11.07
CA ALA A 432 5.62 0.78 -12.34
C ALA A 432 4.35 1.65 -12.21
N ALA A 433 4.45 2.89 -11.73
CA ALA A 433 3.44 3.92 -11.99
C ALA A 433 4.05 5.34 -12.00
N PRO A 434 3.65 6.23 -12.93
CA PRO A 434 3.87 7.67 -12.82
C PRO A 434 2.92 8.29 -11.78
N PRO A 435 3.08 9.59 -11.43
CA PRO A 435 2.26 10.19 -10.38
C PRO A 435 0.84 10.45 -10.87
N ARG A 436 -0.13 10.44 -9.95
CA ARG A 436 -1.32 11.27 -10.09
C ARG A 436 -0.85 12.70 -10.30
N ALA A 437 -1.19 13.32 -11.43
CA ALA A 437 -0.97 14.76 -11.53
C ALA A 437 -2.14 15.46 -10.83
N GLU A 438 -1.90 15.87 -9.59
CA GLU A 438 -2.68 16.90 -8.93
C GLU A 438 -2.87 18.12 -9.85
N GLN A 439 -4.09 18.65 -9.86
CA GLN A 439 -4.47 19.74 -10.75
C GLN A 439 -3.89 21.06 -10.26
N GLY A 440 -2.64 21.33 -10.63
CA GLY A 440 -2.10 22.70 -10.59
C GLY A 440 -3.05 23.67 -11.29
N ILE A 441 -3.53 24.65 -10.54
CA ILE A 441 -4.50 25.66 -10.95
C ILE A 441 -3.87 26.56 -12.02
N GLU A 442 -4.44 26.59 -13.22
CA GLU A 442 -4.08 27.61 -14.22
C GLU A 442 -4.79 28.92 -13.91
N THR A 443 -4.14 29.77 -13.11
CA THR A 443 -4.45 31.20 -13.09
C THR A 443 -4.01 31.83 -14.42
N SER A 444 -4.94 31.92 -15.36
CA SER A 444 -4.73 32.62 -16.62
C SER A 444 -4.35 34.09 -16.38
N ALA A 445 -3.07 34.40 -16.56
CA ALA A 445 -2.55 35.76 -16.53
C ALA A 445 -2.97 36.49 -17.81
N VAL A 446 -4.20 37.04 -17.81
CA VAL A 446 -4.66 37.95 -18.85
C VAL A 446 -4.01 39.31 -18.63
N SER A 447 -3.27 39.78 -19.63
CA SER A 447 -2.68 41.11 -19.67
C SER A 447 -3.75 42.20 -19.78
N THR A 448 -3.79 43.09 -18.80
CA THR A 448 -4.30 44.46 -18.94
C THR A 448 -3.21 45.32 -19.62
N ASP A 449 -3.49 46.32 -20.44
CA ASP A 449 -4.78 46.89 -20.82
C ASP A 449 -4.70 47.66 -22.16
N ALA A 450 -5.86 48.16 -22.60
CA ALA A 450 -6.09 49.29 -23.53
C ALA A 450 -6.58 48.97 -24.96
N ALA A 451 -7.91 48.90 -25.10
CA ALA A 451 -8.62 49.18 -26.35
C ALA A 451 -9.72 50.24 -26.12
N VAL A 452 -9.93 51.11 -27.11
CA VAL A 452 -10.73 52.34 -26.98
C VAL A 452 -12.24 52.08 -27.19
N ILE A 453 -13.04 52.61 -26.27
CA ILE A 453 -14.41 53.16 -26.39
C ILE A 453 -15.18 52.86 -27.70
N GLU A 454 -16.35 52.20 -27.60
CA GLU A 454 -17.57 52.69 -28.28
C GLU A 454 -18.90 52.17 -27.69
N ARG A 455 -20.02 52.61 -28.27
CA ARG A 455 -21.41 52.64 -27.73
C ARG A 455 -22.35 51.84 -28.67
N ARG A 456 -23.57 51.38 -28.34
CA ARG A 456 -24.60 51.51 -27.26
C ARG A 456 -25.63 50.34 -27.50
N PRO A 457 -26.89 50.34 -27.02
CA PRO A 457 -27.46 50.39 -25.65
C PRO A 457 -28.32 49.13 -25.31
N GLY A 458 -28.86 49.03 -24.09
CA GLY A 458 -30.15 48.33 -23.86
C GLY A 458 -30.14 47.04 -23.02
N ALA A 459 -29.74 47.12 -21.75
CA ALA A 459 -30.05 46.11 -20.75
C ALA A 459 -30.87 46.74 -19.61
N VAL A 460 -32.02 46.15 -19.29
CA VAL A 460 -32.85 46.55 -18.13
C VAL A 460 -32.09 46.16 -16.86
N SER A 461 -31.80 47.14 -16.02
CA SER A 461 -31.11 46.90 -14.75
C SER A 461 -32.07 46.31 -13.72
N LEU A 462 -32.06 44.99 -13.57
CA LEU A 462 -32.42 44.33 -12.32
C LEU A 462 -31.11 44.01 -11.60
N SER A 463 -30.86 44.67 -10.47
CA SER A 463 -29.71 44.42 -9.62
C SER A 463 -30.05 43.39 -8.54
N PRO A 464 -29.68 42.11 -8.66
CA PRO A 464 -29.63 41.23 -7.50
C PRO A 464 -28.38 41.60 -6.69
N GLN A 465 -28.57 42.16 -5.49
CA GLN A 465 -27.48 42.35 -4.51
C GLN A 465 -27.06 40.98 -3.95
N LEU A 466 -26.27 40.25 -4.73
CA LEU A 466 -25.64 39.00 -4.31
C LEU A 466 -24.43 39.34 -3.44
N GLN A 467 -24.66 39.44 -2.12
CA GLN A 467 -23.60 39.77 -1.16
C GLN A 467 -22.58 38.64 -0.96
N ASN A 468 -22.97 37.38 -1.26
CA ASN A 468 -22.06 36.23 -1.33
C ASN A 468 -22.52 35.29 -2.46
N LEU A 469 -21.76 35.22 -3.56
CA LEU A 469 -21.99 34.30 -4.68
C LEU A 469 -20.76 33.41 -4.90
N THR A 470 -20.83 32.15 -4.47
CA THR A 470 -19.77 31.17 -4.71
C THR A 470 -20.17 30.24 -5.86
N ILE A 471 -19.73 30.54 -7.09
CA ILE A 471 -19.95 29.68 -8.26
C ILE A 471 -19.00 28.48 -8.18
N GLY A 472 -19.47 27.36 -7.63
CA GLY A 472 -18.75 26.08 -7.68
C GLY A 472 -19.10 25.27 -8.93
N HIS A 473 -18.11 24.58 -9.52
CA HIS A 473 -18.39 23.60 -10.56
C HIS A 473 -19.17 22.41 -9.96
N ARG A 474 -20.24 21.98 -10.64
CA ARG A 474 -21.18 20.93 -10.20
C ARG A 474 -20.59 19.51 -10.12
N ARG A 475 -19.27 19.36 -10.00
CA ARG A 475 -18.52 18.09 -10.04
C ARG A 475 -17.78 17.73 -8.76
N GLN A 476 -17.43 18.70 -7.91
CA GLN A 476 -16.80 18.44 -6.61
C GLN A 476 -17.86 18.31 -5.51
N ARG A 477 -17.58 17.49 -4.50
CA ARG A 477 -18.38 17.40 -3.27
C ARG A 477 -17.85 18.44 -2.29
N ARG A 478 -18.69 19.34 -1.79
CA ARG A 478 -18.34 20.15 -0.63
C ARG A 478 -18.61 19.37 0.65
N LEU A 479 -17.64 19.37 1.55
CA LEU A 479 -17.74 18.72 2.86
C LEU A 479 -17.06 19.61 3.91
N GLN A 480 -17.80 19.97 4.95
CA GLN A 480 -17.24 20.55 6.15
C GLN A 480 -16.68 19.43 7.04
N LEU A 481 -15.48 19.62 7.54
CA LEU A 481 -14.85 18.77 8.56
C LEU A 481 -14.51 19.67 9.74
N THR A 482 -15.23 19.49 10.85
CA THR A 482 -15.01 20.27 12.06
C THR A 482 -14.24 19.43 13.08
N LEU A 483 -13.14 19.96 13.60
CA LEU A 483 -12.38 19.34 14.70
C LEU A 483 -12.81 20.00 16.01
N ALA A 484 -13.45 19.22 16.89
CA ALA A 484 -13.94 19.69 18.17
C ALA A 484 -13.05 19.22 19.33
N HIS A 485 -12.44 20.16 20.05
CA HIS A 485 -11.73 19.85 21.30
C HIS A 485 -12.73 19.81 22.45
N GLY A 486 -12.96 18.61 23.01
CA GLY A 486 -13.91 18.39 24.10
C GLY A 486 -14.80 17.15 23.92
N SER A 487 -15.89 17.07 24.68
CA SER A 487 -16.82 15.93 24.64
C SER A 487 -17.78 16.03 23.45
N ILE A 488 -17.99 14.90 22.77
CA ILE A 488 -19.05 14.74 21.74
C ILE A 488 -20.44 15.14 22.25
N THR A 489 -20.68 15.03 23.56
CA THR A 489 -21.97 15.38 24.17
C THR A 489 -22.28 16.88 24.16
N ASP A 490 -21.28 17.73 23.89
CA ASP A 490 -21.36 19.20 23.97
C ASP A 490 -21.30 19.87 22.58
N VAL A 491 -21.36 19.06 21.51
CA VAL A 491 -21.31 19.48 20.10
C VAL A 491 -22.71 19.37 19.47
N ASP A 492 -23.17 20.39 18.77
CA ASP A 492 -24.45 20.33 18.04
C ASP A 492 -24.31 19.60 16.71
N SER A 493 -25.21 18.64 16.43
CA SER A 493 -25.28 17.85 15.19
C SER A 493 -26.52 16.95 15.18
N GLN A 494 -27.12 16.68 14.02
CA GLN A 494 -28.31 15.82 13.87
C GLN A 494 -28.12 14.40 14.41
N ALA A 495 -26.90 13.86 14.37
CA ALA A 495 -26.61 12.49 14.75
C ALA A 495 -25.27 12.35 15.46
N TYR A 496 -25.21 11.56 16.53
CA TYR A 496 -23.95 11.10 17.13
C TYR A 496 -23.62 9.68 16.68
N VAL A 497 -22.36 9.39 16.37
CA VAL A 497 -21.90 8.06 15.96
C VAL A 497 -20.90 7.51 16.97
N LEU A 498 -21.15 6.27 17.40
CA LEU A 498 -20.33 5.53 18.35
C LEU A 498 -19.99 4.14 17.80
N GLY A 499 -18.73 3.72 17.91
CA GLY A 499 -18.35 2.34 17.68
C GLY A 499 -18.58 1.48 18.91
N VAL A 500 -19.15 0.29 18.74
CA VAL A 500 -19.40 -0.68 19.84
C VAL A 500 -18.75 -2.03 19.55
N PHE A 501 -17.96 -2.53 20.49
CA PHE A 501 -17.44 -3.90 20.44
C PHE A 501 -18.49 -4.89 20.95
N ARG A 502 -18.50 -6.09 20.36
CA ARG A 502 -19.42 -7.16 20.71
C ARG A 502 -19.21 -7.62 22.16
N ASN A 503 -20.29 -7.61 22.94
CA ASN A 503 -20.32 -7.96 24.38
C ASN A 503 -19.46 -7.06 25.31
N VAL A 504 -19.10 -5.85 24.87
CA VAL A 504 -18.35 -4.88 25.67
C VAL A 504 -19.31 -3.76 26.10
N ALA A 505 -19.32 -3.41 27.40
CA ALA A 505 -20.12 -2.31 27.93
C ALA A 505 -19.60 -0.94 27.43
N PRO A 506 -20.45 0.09 27.34
CA PRO A 506 -20.01 1.42 26.93
C PRO A 506 -18.95 1.98 27.90
N SER A 507 -17.94 2.67 27.36
CA SER A 507 -16.91 3.38 28.11
C SER A 507 -16.58 4.72 27.43
N GLY A 508 -15.86 5.61 28.13
CA GLY A 508 -15.48 6.93 27.60
C GLY A 508 -16.67 7.73 27.06
N ALA A 509 -16.57 8.19 25.81
CA ALA A 509 -17.63 8.95 25.15
C ALA A 509 -18.98 8.20 25.04
N ALA A 510 -18.95 6.87 24.91
CA ALA A 510 -20.17 6.07 24.87
C ALA A 510 -20.87 6.07 26.24
N MET A 511 -20.11 6.04 27.34
CA MET A 511 -20.65 6.18 28.71
C MET A 511 -21.16 7.60 28.97
N ALA A 512 -20.49 8.64 28.46
CA ALA A 512 -20.96 10.03 28.59
C ALA A 512 -22.32 10.26 27.88
N ILE A 513 -22.53 9.63 26.72
CA ILE A 513 -23.83 9.61 26.04
C ILE A 513 -24.84 8.74 26.81
N ASP A 514 -24.42 7.58 27.34
CA ASP A 514 -25.29 6.67 28.10
C ASP A 514 -25.88 7.32 29.35
N GLN A 515 -25.08 8.08 30.10
CA GLN A 515 -25.51 8.85 31.27
C GLN A 515 -26.57 9.90 30.93
N ARG A 516 -26.54 10.45 29.72
CA ARG A 516 -27.56 11.38 29.20
C ARG A 516 -28.75 10.68 28.55
N LEU A 517 -28.71 9.36 28.37
CA LEU A 517 -29.82 8.50 27.95
C LEU A 517 -30.38 7.66 29.12
N ASP A 518 -30.19 8.11 30.37
CA ASP A 518 -30.59 7.42 31.60
C ASP A 518 -30.13 5.95 31.70
N GLY A 519 -28.98 5.60 31.08
CA GLY A 519 -28.39 4.25 31.11
C GLY A 519 -28.90 3.28 30.02
N ALA A 520 -29.63 3.78 29.02
CA ALA A 520 -30.25 2.95 27.98
C ALA A 520 -29.25 2.09 27.17
N ILE A 521 -28.04 2.58 26.87
CA ILE A 521 -27.01 1.83 26.12
C ILE A 521 -26.50 0.66 26.98
N THR A 522 -26.25 0.90 28.28
CA THR A 522 -25.90 -0.18 29.22
C THR A 522 -27.03 -1.21 29.32
N GLU A 523 -28.29 -0.77 29.43
CA GLU A 523 -29.44 -1.69 29.46
C GLU A 523 -29.57 -2.50 28.16
N PHE A 524 -29.48 -1.86 27.00
CA PHE A 524 -29.58 -2.50 25.69
C PHE A 524 -28.46 -3.52 25.48
N THR A 525 -27.25 -3.21 25.93
CA THR A 525 -26.10 -4.13 25.91
C THR A 525 -26.35 -5.34 26.81
N ALA A 526 -26.78 -5.12 28.06
CA ALA A 526 -27.09 -6.19 29.01
C ALA A 526 -28.23 -7.11 28.53
N ARG A 527 -29.24 -6.54 27.85
CA ARG A 527 -30.35 -7.27 27.23
C ARG A 527 -30.03 -7.87 25.86
N ARG A 528 -28.83 -7.65 25.32
CA ARG A 528 -28.38 -8.09 23.96
C ARG A 528 -29.29 -7.59 22.83
N MET A 529 -29.80 -6.35 22.96
CA MET A 529 -30.72 -5.74 21.99
C MET A 529 -30.04 -5.31 20.68
N PHE A 530 -28.72 -5.14 20.67
CA PHE A 530 -27.90 -5.03 19.46
C PHE A 530 -26.70 -5.99 19.55
N SER A 531 -26.26 -6.53 18.40
CA SER A 531 -25.28 -7.64 18.39
C SER A 531 -23.82 -7.19 18.39
N GLY A 532 -23.54 -5.95 17.94
CA GLY A 532 -22.18 -5.43 17.79
C GLY A 532 -21.35 -6.11 16.71
N ASP A 533 -21.96 -6.86 15.79
CA ASP A 533 -21.25 -7.55 14.70
C ASP A 533 -20.66 -6.54 13.69
N VAL A 534 -19.56 -6.92 13.03
CA VAL A 534 -18.80 -6.06 12.11
C VAL A 534 -19.71 -5.39 11.07
N GLY A 535 -19.67 -4.06 11.01
CA GLY A 535 -20.37 -3.26 10.01
C GLY A 535 -21.89 -3.15 10.22
N THR A 536 -22.44 -3.74 11.28
CA THR A 536 -23.86 -3.49 11.66
C THR A 536 -24.04 -2.06 12.13
N VAL A 537 -25.22 -1.48 11.90
CA VAL A 537 -25.58 -0.14 12.37
C VAL A 537 -26.95 -0.20 13.05
N PHE A 538 -27.03 0.28 14.29
CA PHE A 538 -28.25 0.33 15.09
C PHE A 538 -28.50 1.78 15.53
N THR A 539 -29.72 2.28 15.38
CA THR A 539 -30.05 3.70 15.61
C THR A 539 -31.04 3.85 16.76
N VAL A 540 -30.77 4.77 17.69
CA VAL A 540 -31.61 5.10 18.84
C VAL A 540 -31.98 6.58 18.78
N PRO A 541 -33.27 6.94 18.63
CA PRO A 541 -33.72 8.33 18.75
C PRO A 541 -33.49 8.86 20.17
N VAL A 542 -32.99 10.09 20.29
CA VAL A 542 -32.71 10.75 21.58
C VAL A 542 -34.01 11.20 22.27
N GLY A 543 -34.97 11.72 21.52
CA GLY A 543 -36.28 12.11 22.04
C GLY A 543 -36.25 13.36 22.93
N ARG A 544 -36.44 13.18 24.24
CA ARG A 544 -36.45 14.29 25.23
C ARG A 544 -35.23 14.29 26.17
N ASN A 545 -34.24 13.47 25.86
CA ASN A 545 -33.02 13.33 26.64
C ASN A 545 -32.07 14.53 26.43
N PRO A 546 -31.21 14.88 27.42
CA PRO A 546 -30.30 16.03 27.37
C PRO A 546 -29.06 15.84 26.46
N LEU A 547 -29.29 15.54 25.18
CA LEU A 547 -28.29 15.54 24.11
C LEU A 547 -28.73 16.52 23.00
N SER A 548 -27.78 17.17 22.34
CA SER A 548 -28.08 18.09 21.23
C SER A 548 -28.56 17.36 19.97
N ALA A 549 -28.12 16.10 19.78
CA ALA A 549 -28.49 15.30 18.62
C ALA A 549 -29.91 14.71 18.68
N ASP A 550 -30.53 14.56 17.50
CA ASP A 550 -31.83 13.90 17.35
C ASP A 550 -31.73 12.38 17.55
N MET A 551 -30.57 11.78 17.25
CA MET A 551 -30.33 10.34 17.34
C MET A 551 -28.88 9.94 17.58
N VAL A 552 -28.68 8.73 18.08
CA VAL A 552 -27.38 8.08 18.26
C VAL A 552 -27.31 6.81 17.42
N LEU A 553 -26.24 6.66 16.63
CA LEU A 553 -25.93 5.48 15.83
C LEU A 553 -24.81 4.67 16.47
N PHE A 554 -25.06 3.39 16.67
CA PHE A 554 -24.12 2.40 17.17
C PHE A 554 -23.63 1.55 16.02
N ALA A 555 -22.33 1.64 15.74
CA ALA A 555 -21.69 0.96 14.62
C ALA A 555 -20.85 -0.22 15.16
N GLY A 556 -21.22 -1.44 14.77
CA GLY A 556 -20.64 -2.67 15.30
C GLY A 556 -19.22 -2.90 14.81
N LEU A 557 -18.27 -2.95 15.75
CA LEU A 557 -16.85 -3.19 15.50
C LEU A 557 -16.48 -4.69 15.51
N GLY A 558 -17.45 -5.56 15.79
CA GLY A 558 -17.22 -6.98 15.97
C GLY A 558 -16.47 -7.30 17.27
N SER A 559 -15.67 -8.36 17.21
CA SER A 559 -14.84 -8.82 18.32
C SER A 559 -13.54 -8.02 18.36
N PHE A 560 -13.17 -7.48 19.53
CA PHE A 560 -12.00 -6.61 19.67
C PHE A 560 -10.67 -7.30 19.31
N ASP A 561 -10.62 -8.63 19.46
CA ASP A 561 -9.49 -9.48 19.08
C ASP A 561 -9.38 -9.77 17.56
N ARG A 562 -10.30 -9.22 16.76
CA ARG A 562 -10.26 -9.21 15.29
C ARG A 562 -10.39 -7.81 14.71
N PHE A 563 -10.31 -6.77 15.54
CA PHE A 563 -10.44 -5.39 15.10
C PHE A 563 -9.17 -4.92 14.39
N ASN A 564 -9.33 -4.33 13.21
CA ASN A 564 -8.24 -3.89 12.34
C ASN A 564 -8.70 -2.73 11.44
N ALA A 565 -7.79 -2.23 10.59
CA ALA A 565 -8.05 -1.14 9.66
C ALA A 565 -9.23 -1.43 8.68
N ASP A 566 -9.34 -2.66 8.17
CA ASP A 566 -10.41 -3.04 7.23
C ASP A 566 -11.79 -2.99 7.90
N VAL A 567 -11.91 -3.52 9.12
CA VAL A 567 -13.13 -3.43 9.95
C VAL A 567 -13.49 -1.98 10.21
N GLN A 568 -12.51 -1.15 10.54
CA GLN A 568 -12.72 0.27 10.83
C GLN A 568 -13.19 1.06 9.59
N GLN A 569 -12.57 0.84 8.43
CA GLN A 569 -12.96 1.46 7.15
C GLN A 569 -14.38 1.02 6.74
N LEU A 570 -14.71 -0.27 6.87
CA LEU A 570 -16.04 -0.82 6.57
C LEU A 570 -17.13 -0.23 7.47
N VAL A 571 -16.84 -0.07 8.76
CA VAL A 571 -17.76 0.53 9.73
C VAL A 571 -18.01 2.00 9.40
N ALA A 572 -16.97 2.78 9.11
CA ALA A 572 -17.10 4.17 8.66
C ALA A 572 -17.90 4.30 7.35
N GLU A 573 -17.68 3.40 6.38
CA GLU A 573 -18.47 3.34 5.15
C GLU A 573 -19.96 3.11 5.42
N ASN A 574 -20.29 2.13 6.28
CA ASN A 574 -21.67 1.78 6.60
C ASN A 574 -22.41 2.86 7.41
N VAL A 575 -21.71 3.61 8.26
CA VAL A 575 -22.26 4.80 8.94
C VAL A 575 -22.77 5.82 7.93
N ILE A 576 -21.92 6.24 6.99
CA ILE A 576 -22.33 7.18 5.93
C ILE A 576 -23.47 6.60 5.10
N ARG A 577 -23.38 5.31 4.74
CA ARG A 577 -24.40 4.62 3.96
C ARG A 577 -25.78 4.70 4.59
N VAL A 578 -25.88 4.58 5.91
CA VAL A 578 -27.14 4.74 6.66
C VAL A 578 -27.57 6.21 6.69
N LEU A 579 -26.69 7.12 7.10
CA LEU A 579 -27.01 8.55 7.24
C LEU A 579 -27.48 9.19 5.93
N ALA A 580 -26.72 9.00 4.84
CA ALA A 580 -27.04 9.52 3.51
C ALA A 580 -28.38 8.98 2.97
N ARG A 581 -28.69 7.70 3.21
CA ARG A 581 -29.96 7.09 2.78
C ARG A 581 -31.14 7.56 3.64
N SER A 582 -30.90 7.85 4.91
CA SER A 582 -31.84 8.47 5.84
C SER A 582 -32.03 9.99 5.62
N ARG A 583 -31.22 10.61 4.73
CA ARG A 583 -31.18 12.06 4.47
C ARG A 583 -30.74 12.90 5.68
N ILE A 584 -29.92 12.30 6.52
CA ILE A 584 -29.23 12.98 7.61
C ILE A 584 -27.95 13.54 7.00
N ASP A 585 -27.86 14.86 6.94
CA ASP A 585 -26.84 15.56 6.15
C ASP A 585 -25.61 15.99 7.01
N ASP A 586 -25.59 15.71 8.32
CA ASP A 586 -24.41 15.86 9.20
C ASP A 586 -24.37 14.81 10.34
N PHE A 587 -23.18 14.57 10.92
CA PHE A 587 -23.02 13.83 12.20
C PHE A 587 -21.76 14.24 12.96
N ALA A 588 -21.77 14.03 14.28
CA ALA A 588 -20.58 14.07 15.13
C ALA A 588 -20.11 12.66 15.52
N THR A 589 -18.80 12.45 15.64
CA THR A 589 -18.17 11.18 16.02
C THR A 589 -16.93 11.42 16.87
N ILE A 590 -16.48 10.39 17.57
CA ILE A 590 -15.10 10.32 18.10
C ILE A 590 -14.19 9.53 17.14
N LEU A 591 -12.91 9.42 17.48
CA LEU A 591 -11.97 8.48 16.86
C LEU A 591 -12.31 7.02 17.21
N ILE A 592 -13.31 6.47 16.52
CA ILE A 592 -13.82 5.10 16.70
C ILE A 592 -12.68 4.08 16.55
N GLY A 593 -12.46 3.28 17.61
CA GLY A 593 -11.42 2.26 17.63
C GLY A 593 -10.06 2.72 18.16
N ALA A 594 -9.88 3.99 18.53
CA ALA A 594 -8.62 4.47 19.12
C ALA A 594 -8.23 3.78 20.44
N GLY A 595 -9.18 3.15 21.13
CA GLY A 595 -8.95 2.27 22.28
C GLY A 595 -8.47 0.85 21.93
N SER A 596 -8.01 0.61 20.70
CA SER A 596 -7.43 -0.68 20.27
C SER A 596 -5.90 -0.70 20.23
N GLY A 597 -5.24 0.37 20.68
CA GLY A 597 -3.77 0.51 20.61
C GLY A 597 -3.23 1.03 19.28
N GLN A 598 -4.11 1.39 18.33
CA GLN A 598 -3.72 2.09 17.10
C GLN A 598 -3.42 3.58 17.37
N SER A 599 -2.54 4.19 16.56
CA SER A 599 -2.26 5.63 16.67
C SER A 599 -3.47 6.47 16.26
N VAL A 600 -3.57 7.69 16.82
CA VAL A 600 -4.56 8.70 16.41
C VAL A 600 -4.55 8.90 14.89
N THR A 601 -3.36 8.93 14.30
CA THR A 601 -3.15 9.15 12.87
C THR A 601 -3.75 8.05 12.00
N ALA A 602 -3.43 6.78 12.29
CA ALA A 602 -3.95 5.62 11.55
C ALA A 602 -5.48 5.51 11.68
N VAL A 603 -6.01 5.75 12.88
CA VAL A 603 -7.44 5.71 13.17
C VAL A 603 -8.18 6.79 12.37
N LEU A 604 -7.70 8.03 12.38
CA LEU A 604 -8.28 9.12 11.61
C LEU A 604 -8.26 8.84 10.09
N GLN A 605 -7.12 8.38 9.56
CA GLN A 605 -6.97 8.03 8.15
C GLN A 605 -7.96 6.93 7.73
N ASN A 606 -8.11 5.87 8.53
CA ASN A 606 -9.07 4.80 8.27
C ASN A 606 -10.53 5.28 8.27
N LEU A 607 -10.92 6.15 9.21
CA LEU A 607 -12.26 6.71 9.24
C LEU A 607 -12.55 7.55 8.00
N LEU A 608 -11.64 8.46 7.62
CA LEU A 608 -11.80 9.30 6.43
C LEU A 608 -11.88 8.47 5.13
N ILE A 609 -11.05 7.42 5.00
CA ILE A 609 -11.13 6.48 3.86
C ILE A 609 -12.52 5.82 3.80
N GLY A 610 -13.02 5.30 4.91
CA GLY A 610 -14.34 4.67 4.98
C GLY A 610 -15.47 5.66 4.69
N PHE A 611 -15.44 6.84 5.31
CA PHE A 611 -16.43 7.89 5.08
C PHE A 611 -16.49 8.30 3.62
N PHE A 612 -15.35 8.50 2.95
CA PHE A 612 -15.32 8.96 1.56
C PHE A 612 -15.76 7.88 0.57
N ARG A 613 -15.44 6.59 0.83
CA ARG A 613 -16.04 5.47 0.10
C ARG A 613 -17.56 5.45 0.24
N GLY A 614 -18.07 5.63 1.47
CA GLY A 614 -19.49 5.66 1.77
C GLY A 614 -20.20 6.82 1.08
N LEU A 615 -19.60 8.01 1.08
CA LEU A 615 -20.15 9.21 0.44
C LEU A 615 -20.21 9.07 -1.08
N LYS A 616 -19.20 8.41 -1.68
CA LYS A 616 -19.12 8.17 -3.12
C LYS A 616 -20.23 7.24 -3.63
N ASP A 617 -20.60 6.23 -2.85
CA ASP A 617 -21.61 5.24 -3.23
C ASP A 617 -23.05 5.60 -2.75
N ALA A 618 -23.18 6.14 -1.54
CA ALA A 618 -24.49 6.35 -0.92
C ALA A 618 -25.12 7.73 -1.22
N ASP A 619 -24.32 8.76 -1.53
CA ASP A 619 -24.79 10.13 -1.79
C ASP A 619 -24.35 10.68 -3.17
N PRO A 620 -24.88 10.14 -4.28
CA PRO A 620 -24.57 10.61 -5.63
C PRO A 620 -25.14 12.00 -5.96
N ARG A 621 -25.78 12.68 -4.99
CA ARG A 621 -26.32 14.05 -5.14
C ARG A 621 -25.56 15.10 -4.34
N HIS A 622 -24.49 14.71 -3.64
CA HIS A 622 -23.64 15.57 -2.81
C HIS A 622 -24.49 16.38 -1.81
N ARG A 623 -25.44 15.71 -1.17
CA ARG A 623 -26.31 16.28 -0.14
C ARG A 623 -25.67 16.35 1.24
N PHE A 624 -24.89 15.33 1.59
CA PHE A 624 -24.24 15.23 2.88
C PHE A 624 -23.18 16.33 3.03
N ARG A 625 -23.19 17.04 4.16
CA ARG A 625 -22.54 18.35 4.36
C ARG A 625 -21.40 18.35 5.36
N SER A 626 -21.56 17.77 6.55
CA SER A 626 -20.62 18.00 7.66
C SER A 626 -20.29 16.75 8.46
N ILE A 627 -19.02 16.61 8.85
CA ILE A 627 -18.53 15.61 9.80
C ILE A 627 -17.82 16.35 10.92
N THR A 628 -18.25 16.18 12.17
CA THR A 628 -17.53 16.71 13.33
C THR A 628 -16.79 15.59 14.05
N ILE A 629 -15.46 15.72 14.20
CA ILE A 629 -14.64 14.74 14.94
C ILE A 629 -14.24 15.35 16.28
N CYS A 630 -14.67 14.70 17.36
CA CYS A 630 -14.48 15.15 18.74
C CYS A 630 -13.32 14.38 19.40
N GLU A 631 -12.41 15.10 20.05
CA GLU A 631 -11.37 14.51 20.90
C GLU A 631 -11.19 15.36 22.16
N ALA A 632 -11.22 14.72 23.32
CA ALA A 632 -11.21 15.37 24.64
C ALA A 632 -9.82 15.43 25.28
N ASP A 633 -8.88 14.58 24.82
CA ASP A 633 -7.48 14.69 25.22
C ASP A 633 -6.73 15.68 24.32
N ARG A 634 -6.13 16.71 24.93
CA ARG A 634 -5.51 17.82 24.21
C ARG A 634 -4.28 17.44 23.39
N ALA A 635 -3.54 16.41 23.78
CA ALA A 635 -2.39 15.92 23.01
C ALA A 635 -2.87 15.14 21.79
N ARG A 636 -3.83 14.23 21.98
CA ARG A 636 -4.49 13.49 20.89
C ARG A 636 -5.23 14.41 19.91
N PHE A 637 -5.84 15.49 20.40
CA PHE A 637 -6.44 16.53 19.55
C PHE A 637 -5.40 17.22 18.66
N ALA A 638 -4.23 17.55 19.22
CA ALA A 638 -3.14 18.14 18.44
C ALA A 638 -2.57 17.15 17.39
N GLU A 639 -2.42 15.87 17.72
CA GLU A 639 -2.06 14.81 16.77
C GLU A 639 -3.09 14.67 15.65
N MET A 640 -4.38 14.63 15.99
CA MET A 640 -5.50 14.55 15.05
C MET A 640 -5.51 15.74 14.09
N LYS A 641 -5.33 16.96 14.61
CA LYS A 641 -5.26 18.19 13.83
C LYS A 641 -4.07 18.18 12.85
N ALA A 642 -2.88 17.83 13.33
CA ALA A 642 -1.68 17.73 12.48
C ALA A 642 -1.88 16.69 11.35
N GLU A 643 -2.52 15.57 11.65
CA GLU A 643 -2.83 14.54 10.66
C GLU A 643 -3.87 14.98 9.64
N VAL A 644 -4.92 15.73 10.02
CA VAL A 644 -5.88 16.27 9.03
C VAL A 644 -5.18 17.20 8.05
N TYR A 645 -4.30 18.09 8.51
CA TYR A 645 -3.51 18.93 7.60
C TYR A 645 -2.60 18.10 6.68
N ARG A 646 -1.95 17.05 7.21
CA ARG A 646 -1.13 16.15 6.40
C ARG A 646 -1.96 15.42 5.34
N LEU A 647 -3.13 14.88 5.72
CA LEU A 647 -4.02 14.14 4.83
C LEU A 647 -4.71 15.04 3.80
N ALA A 648 -5.02 16.30 4.13
CA ALA A 648 -5.59 17.28 3.19
C ALA A 648 -4.69 17.53 1.98
N GLY A 649 -3.37 17.44 2.16
CA GLY A 649 -2.37 17.44 1.08
C GLY A 649 -2.18 16.09 0.37
N THR A 650 -3.14 15.17 0.46
CA THR A 650 -3.06 13.86 -0.21
C THR A 650 -4.30 13.59 -1.07
N SER A 651 -4.16 12.63 -1.99
CA SER A 651 -5.27 12.16 -2.84
C SER A 651 -6.50 11.61 -2.11
N LEU A 652 -6.51 11.54 -0.78
CA LEU A 652 -7.70 11.22 0.02
C LEU A 652 -8.81 12.26 -0.18
N PHE A 653 -8.46 13.55 -0.29
CA PHE A 653 -9.41 14.65 -0.47
C PHE A 653 -9.58 15.10 -1.94
N GLU A 654 -9.01 14.39 -2.91
CA GLU A 654 -8.98 14.77 -4.34
C GLU A 654 -10.38 15.04 -4.96
N GLU A 655 -11.41 14.35 -4.49
CA GLU A 655 -12.80 14.49 -4.98
C GLU A 655 -13.68 15.37 -4.04
N VAL A 656 -13.09 15.97 -3.00
CA VAL A 656 -13.79 16.68 -1.91
C VAL A 656 -13.22 18.09 -1.70
N ASP A 657 -14.03 19.11 -1.98
CA ASP A 657 -13.80 20.49 -1.52
C ASP A 657 -13.98 20.51 0.01
N LEU A 658 -12.87 20.46 0.75
CA LEU A 658 -12.85 20.46 2.21
C LEU A 658 -12.97 21.89 2.77
N ASP A 659 -13.97 22.11 3.62
CA ASP A 659 -14.04 23.26 4.52
C ASP A 659 -13.61 22.79 5.92
N LEU A 660 -12.43 23.19 6.38
CA LEU A 660 -11.84 22.71 7.64
C LEU A 660 -12.05 23.75 8.74
N ASP A 661 -12.77 23.36 9.78
CA ASP A 661 -13.10 24.20 10.93
C ASP A 661 -12.58 23.61 12.25
N GLU A 662 -12.39 24.45 13.26
CA GLU A 662 -11.83 24.08 14.56
C GLU A 662 -12.59 24.80 15.68
N ILE A 663 -13.21 24.01 16.57
CA ILE A 663 -14.01 24.54 17.68
C ILE A 663 -13.51 24.00 19.02
N GLU A 664 -13.51 24.86 20.03
CA GLU A 664 -13.46 24.44 21.44
C GLU A 664 -14.91 24.16 21.87
N ALA A 665 -15.21 22.94 22.33
CA ALA A 665 -16.55 22.62 22.81
C ALA A 665 -16.87 23.44 24.08
N PRO A 666 -18.10 23.96 24.24
CA PRO A 666 -18.46 24.76 25.39
C PRO A 666 -18.32 23.94 26.69
N ALA A 667 -17.71 24.54 27.71
CA ALA A 667 -17.56 23.91 29.01
C ALA A 667 -18.93 23.76 29.70
N SER A 668 -19.49 22.56 29.65
CA SER A 668 -20.77 22.25 30.30
C SER A 668 -20.68 22.26 31.82
N GLU A 669 -21.69 22.83 32.48
CA GLU A 669 -21.87 22.65 33.93
C GLU A 669 -22.15 21.16 34.25
N PRO A 670 -21.55 20.60 35.31
CA PRO A 670 -21.79 19.22 35.69
C PRO A 670 -23.23 19.02 36.19
N GLN A 671 -24.11 18.55 35.31
CA GLN A 671 -25.46 18.15 35.71
C GLN A 671 -25.41 16.96 36.67
N PRO A 672 -26.26 16.92 37.71
CA PRO A 672 -26.29 15.81 38.65
C PRO A 672 -26.75 14.53 37.94
N ALA A 673 -25.84 13.56 37.82
CA ALA A 673 -26.14 12.26 37.23
C ALA A 673 -27.33 11.61 37.94
N ARG A 674 -28.41 11.34 37.19
CA ARG A 674 -29.55 10.53 37.66
C ARG A 674 -29.26 9.02 37.64
N ALA A 675 -28.14 8.62 37.03
CA ALA A 675 -27.73 7.25 36.87
C ALA A 675 -27.10 6.65 38.14
N LEU A 676 -27.13 5.32 38.21
CA LEU A 676 -26.46 4.51 39.23
C LEU A 676 -24.96 4.86 39.30
N VAL A 677 -24.40 4.86 40.52
CA VAL A 677 -22.96 5.03 40.75
C VAL A 677 -22.18 4.02 39.90
N PRO A 678 -21.26 4.44 39.03
CA PRO A 678 -20.49 3.51 38.20
C PRO A 678 -19.73 2.51 39.06
N GLY A 679 -19.92 1.22 38.77
CA GLY A 679 -19.03 0.17 39.28
C GLY A 679 -17.63 0.30 38.66
N PRO A 680 -16.61 -0.40 39.19
CA PRO A 680 -15.30 -0.46 38.56
C PRO A 680 -15.43 -0.98 37.12
N GLU A 681 -14.83 -0.28 36.16
CA GLU A 681 -14.88 -0.67 34.75
C GLU A 681 -14.26 -2.07 34.55
N PRO A 682 -14.99 -3.03 33.95
CA PRO A 682 -14.49 -4.38 33.74
C PRO A 682 -13.43 -4.43 32.63
N ALA A 683 -12.36 -5.19 32.85
CA ALA A 683 -11.48 -5.64 31.78
C ALA A 683 -12.12 -6.85 31.05
N TYR A 684 -12.01 -6.88 29.73
CA TYR A 684 -12.54 -7.98 28.91
C TYR A 684 -11.38 -8.83 28.39
N MET A 685 -11.55 -10.15 28.41
CA MET A 685 -10.57 -11.08 27.87
C MET A 685 -11.24 -12.07 26.91
N ILE A 686 -10.63 -12.25 25.74
CA ILE A 686 -10.98 -13.29 24.77
C ILE A 686 -9.81 -14.25 24.67
N VAL A 687 -10.08 -15.53 24.94
CA VAL A 687 -9.14 -16.63 24.76
C VAL A 687 -9.65 -17.47 23.59
N ARG A 688 -8.90 -17.54 22.49
CA ARG A 688 -9.28 -18.28 21.28
C ARG A 688 -8.20 -19.29 20.91
N GLN A 689 -8.60 -20.54 20.71
CA GLN A 689 -7.76 -21.52 20.02
C GLN A 689 -7.67 -21.13 18.53
N GLU A 690 -6.47 -20.82 18.04
CA GLU A 690 -6.22 -20.50 16.64
C GLU A 690 -6.05 -21.77 15.80
N SER A 691 -5.36 -22.77 16.34
CA SER A 691 -5.12 -24.06 15.69
C SER A 691 -4.72 -25.14 16.70
N GLN A 692 -4.56 -26.37 16.22
CA GLN A 692 -4.15 -27.53 17.00
C GLN A 692 -3.33 -28.47 16.14
N THR A 693 -2.22 -28.97 16.69
CA THR A 693 -1.44 -30.09 16.13
C THR A 693 -1.77 -31.37 16.91
N ALA A 694 -1.14 -32.49 16.56
CA ALA A 694 -1.33 -33.75 17.28
C ALA A 694 -0.86 -33.72 18.76
N ASP A 695 0.00 -32.76 19.10
CA ASP A 695 0.71 -32.64 20.38
C ASP A 695 0.54 -31.27 21.06
N ARG A 696 0.16 -30.21 20.33
CA ARG A 696 0.10 -28.84 20.84
C ARG A 696 -1.21 -28.14 20.52
N LEU A 697 -1.52 -27.20 21.41
CA LEU A 697 -2.64 -26.29 21.35
C LEU A 697 -2.09 -24.86 21.17
N HIS A 698 -2.59 -24.17 20.15
CA HIS A 698 -2.19 -22.80 19.80
C HIS A 698 -3.32 -21.84 20.16
N TYR A 699 -3.06 -20.92 21.09
CA TYR A 699 -4.05 -19.99 21.60
C TYR A 699 -3.61 -18.53 21.44
N SER A 700 -4.54 -17.66 21.05
CA SER A 700 -4.44 -16.22 21.23
C SER A 700 -5.24 -15.79 22.45
N VAL A 701 -4.64 -14.88 23.23
CA VAL A 701 -5.26 -14.22 24.38
C VAL A 701 -5.23 -12.74 24.13
N SER A 702 -6.40 -12.14 24.07
CA SER A 702 -6.60 -10.71 23.85
C SER A 702 -7.30 -10.10 25.06
N VAL A 703 -6.71 -9.05 25.63
CA VAL A 703 -7.30 -8.28 26.73
C VAL A 703 -7.59 -6.87 26.25
N LEU A 704 -8.81 -6.40 26.50
CA LEU A 704 -9.20 -5.01 26.48
C LEU A 704 -9.21 -4.50 27.92
N GLY A 705 -8.24 -3.65 28.27
CA GLY A 705 -8.13 -3.06 29.60
C GLY A 705 -9.26 -2.06 29.92
N SER A 706 -9.34 -1.63 31.19
CA SER A 706 -10.31 -0.64 31.65
C SER A 706 -9.77 0.80 31.65
N GLY A 707 -10.68 1.78 31.65
CA GLY A 707 -10.41 3.21 31.67
C GLY A 707 -10.23 3.86 30.29
N MET A 708 -10.07 5.19 30.27
CA MET A 708 -9.87 5.97 29.02
C MET A 708 -8.56 5.65 28.26
N LYS A 709 -7.73 4.75 28.78
CA LYS A 709 -6.51 4.22 28.11
C LYS A 709 -6.64 2.72 27.80
N ALA A 710 -7.85 2.20 27.74
CA ALA A 710 -8.11 0.87 27.20
C ALA A 710 -7.37 0.70 25.87
N ALA A 711 -6.52 -0.32 25.81
CA ALA A 711 -5.84 -0.79 24.61
C ALA A 711 -6.10 -2.28 24.49
N VAL A 712 -6.23 -2.77 23.26
CA VAL A 712 -6.32 -4.21 23.01
C VAL A 712 -4.90 -4.76 22.97
N VAL A 713 -4.53 -5.56 23.96
CA VAL A 713 -3.25 -6.28 23.98
C VAL A 713 -3.51 -7.73 23.66
N THR A 714 -2.91 -8.19 22.55
CA THR A 714 -3.03 -9.57 22.08
C THR A 714 -1.68 -10.24 22.08
N ALA A 715 -1.58 -11.40 22.74
CA ALA A 715 -0.40 -12.25 22.72
C ALA A 715 -0.80 -13.72 22.50
N ARG A 716 0.15 -14.52 22.02
CA ARG A 716 -0.05 -15.93 21.66
C ARG A 716 0.68 -16.84 22.64
N GLN A 717 0.06 -17.96 22.98
CA GLN A 717 0.56 -18.96 23.92
C GLN A 717 0.38 -20.36 23.33
N ASP A 718 1.49 -21.10 23.25
CA ASP A 718 1.52 -22.46 22.70
C ASP A 718 1.83 -23.47 23.82
N PHE A 719 0.92 -24.38 24.12
CA PHE A 719 1.13 -25.38 25.18
C PHE A 719 0.83 -26.81 24.72
N ASP A 720 1.36 -27.77 25.48
CA ASP A 720 1.27 -29.21 25.24
C ASP A 720 -0.13 -29.72 25.61
N GLN A 721 -0.78 -30.45 24.68
CA GLN A 721 -2.15 -30.94 24.85
C GLN A 721 -2.27 -31.94 26.02
N SER A 722 -1.25 -32.77 26.24
CA SER A 722 -1.24 -33.74 27.35
C SER A 722 -1.09 -33.06 28.71
N LYS A 723 -0.28 -31.99 28.79
CA LYS A 723 -0.15 -31.17 30.01
C LYS A 723 -1.44 -30.41 30.32
N PHE A 724 -2.11 -29.90 29.29
CA PHE A 724 -3.42 -29.25 29.45
C PHE A 724 -4.49 -30.23 29.93
N ALA A 725 -4.60 -31.41 29.32
CA ALA A 725 -5.53 -32.45 29.77
C ALA A 725 -5.23 -32.91 31.21
N SER A 726 -3.95 -33.07 31.57
CA SER A 726 -3.53 -33.36 32.95
C SER A 726 -3.94 -32.27 33.94
N LEU A 727 -3.90 -31.00 33.52
CA LEU A 727 -4.30 -29.87 34.35
C LEU A 727 -5.82 -29.76 34.50
N LEU A 728 -6.60 -30.04 33.45
CA LEU A 728 -8.07 -30.13 33.53
C LEU A 728 -8.52 -31.27 34.45
N ASN A 729 -7.90 -32.45 34.38
CA ASN A 729 -8.20 -33.55 35.31
C ASN A 729 -7.96 -33.19 36.79
N LYS A 730 -7.03 -32.25 37.08
CA LYS A 730 -6.85 -31.70 38.43
C LYS A 730 -7.97 -30.75 38.85
N PHE A 731 -8.60 -30.04 37.91
CA PHE A 731 -9.77 -29.21 38.19
C PHE A 731 -10.96 -30.08 38.61
N ASP A 732 -11.26 -31.14 37.86
CA ASP A 732 -12.38 -32.04 38.16
C ASP A 732 -12.22 -32.68 39.55
N ALA A 733 -10.99 -33.02 39.94
CA ALA A 733 -10.67 -33.45 41.31
C ALA A 733 -10.81 -32.33 42.36
N ALA A 734 -10.39 -31.10 42.03
CA ALA A 734 -10.42 -29.92 42.90
C ALA A 734 -11.80 -29.26 43.06
N VAL A 735 -12.83 -29.69 42.32
CA VAL A 735 -14.24 -29.27 42.49
C VAL A 735 -15.13 -30.44 42.95
N GLY A 736 -14.54 -31.60 43.22
CA GLY A 736 -15.23 -32.77 43.78
C GLY A 736 -15.74 -32.54 45.21
N SER A 737 -16.57 -33.46 45.70
CA SER A 737 -17.29 -33.38 46.98
C SER A 737 -16.42 -33.35 48.26
N ASN A 738 -15.10 -33.56 48.13
CA ASN A 738 -14.12 -33.49 49.23
C ASN A 738 -13.10 -32.32 49.06
N SER A 739 -13.34 -31.39 48.14
CA SER A 739 -12.41 -30.30 47.81
C SER A 739 -12.32 -29.19 48.89
N ASN A 740 -11.19 -28.48 48.93
CA ASN A 740 -11.05 -27.24 49.70
C ASN A 740 -10.69 -26.03 48.80
N SER A 741 -10.92 -24.81 49.29
CA SER A 741 -10.73 -23.59 48.49
C SER A 741 -9.28 -23.33 48.04
N LYS A 742 -8.27 -23.92 48.70
CA LYS A 742 -6.86 -23.80 48.28
C LYS A 742 -6.57 -24.66 47.05
N ASP A 743 -7.26 -25.77 46.86
CA ASP A 743 -7.07 -26.65 45.70
C ASP A 743 -7.50 -25.93 44.42
N VAL A 744 -8.66 -25.25 44.47
CA VAL A 744 -9.18 -24.39 43.40
C VAL A 744 -8.24 -23.20 43.13
N GLN A 745 -7.69 -22.55 44.16
CA GLN A 745 -6.70 -21.47 44.00
C GLN A 745 -5.39 -21.97 43.37
N SER A 746 -4.91 -23.15 43.76
CA SER A 746 -3.70 -23.78 43.22
C SER A 746 -3.86 -24.15 41.74
N PHE A 747 -5.01 -24.73 41.38
CA PHE A 747 -5.39 -24.95 39.98
C PHE A 747 -5.45 -23.61 39.21
N GLY A 748 -6.16 -22.61 39.75
CA GLY A 748 -6.34 -21.31 39.08
C GLY A 748 -5.02 -20.63 38.73
N ARG A 749 -4.02 -20.71 39.62
CA ARG A 749 -2.66 -20.22 39.33
C ARG A 749 -1.95 -21.03 38.24
N GLN A 750 -1.94 -22.36 38.33
CA GLN A 750 -1.30 -23.21 37.31
C GLN A 750 -1.97 -23.05 35.93
N PHE A 751 -3.28 -22.86 35.90
CA PHE A 751 -4.07 -22.64 34.70
C PHE A 751 -3.80 -21.26 34.10
N SER A 752 -3.75 -20.20 34.90
CA SER A 752 -3.40 -18.87 34.41
C SER A 752 -1.96 -18.79 33.91
N GLU A 753 -1.00 -19.46 34.56
CA GLU A 753 0.39 -19.56 34.09
C GLU A 753 0.53 -20.35 32.77
N MET A 754 -0.35 -21.33 32.52
CA MET A 754 -0.34 -22.12 31.28
C MET A 754 -1.02 -21.40 30.11
N ILE A 755 -2.18 -20.78 30.35
CA ILE A 755 -3.02 -20.17 29.31
C ILE A 755 -2.63 -18.72 28.99
N LEU A 756 -2.22 -17.93 29.99
CA LEU A 756 -1.95 -16.51 29.78
C LEU A 756 -0.47 -16.27 29.42
N PRO A 757 -0.19 -15.64 28.26
CA PRO A 757 1.15 -15.14 27.92
C PRO A 757 1.74 -14.26 29.05
N VAL A 758 3.07 -14.16 29.11
CA VAL A 758 3.76 -13.31 30.11
C VAL A 758 3.32 -11.86 29.99
N GLU A 759 3.13 -11.41 28.76
CA GLU A 759 2.68 -10.08 28.36
C GLU A 759 1.30 -9.76 28.97
N ILE A 760 0.36 -10.70 28.89
CA ILE A 760 -0.99 -10.56 29.47
C ILE A 760 -0.94 -10.58 31.00
N ARG A 761 -0.11 -11.46 31.59
CA ARG A 761 0.10 -11.56 33.06
C ARG A 761 0.86 -10.37 33.66
N THR A 762 1.38 -9.46 32.84
CA THR A 762 2.02 -8.21 33.29
C THR A 762 1.02 -7.03 33.28
N ILE A 763 -0.17 -7.22 32.71
CA ILE A 763 -1.19 -6.19 32.48
C ILE A 763 -2.46 -6.44 33.31
N LEU A 764 -2.73 -7.70 33.65
CA LEU A 764 -3.75 -8.16 34.61
C LEU A 764 -3.17 -8.22 36.04
#